data_AF-L8PQE4-F1
#
_entry.id   AF-L8PQE4-F1
#
_cell.length_a   1.000
_cell.length_b   1.000
_cell.length_c   1.000
_cell.angle_alpha   90.00
_cell.angle_beta   90.00
_cell.angle_gamma   90.00
#
_symmetry.space_group_name_H-M   'P 1'
#
loop_
_entity.id
_entity.type
_entity.pdbx_description
1 polymer ?
#
loop_
_entity_poly.entity_id
_entity_poly.type
_entity_poly.pdbx_seq_one_letter_code
_entity_poly.pdbx_strand_id
1 'polypeptide(L)'
;MTDDATPEDSPHGNLGRATFDPPSVTAAAWGTYSVTYQVGTRPLGTGASVRVQLPDSWHAWRRNGAKGVQSHEPSADNYVTAQVARGTATIHCEVEGGTAEDVVKSNRVGIDGREGRYVYVTRVTVDAGRLVPGDQIVITYGDLSGGSRGFAAGLHPEGPEQVVVAVDPDGQGEAHVLPAEDSPVVHVHPGPPAELLAYLPSLLTVGEPAVLRVVVVDAEGNRVEESHDALHVEIVDGAARISASRAGGPAGTFETPIIPTAPGVLRLQVTAAGHTVLANPAWVHTQAPAHSLYWGDLHSHADHSFDGVGHFPYEYARDVACLDFYALTEHCERWDSGAWQHLCEQVTKFHQPGRFVTFLAYEATFHEPWGHHNVYFRDPADAVIVGAHTGTVLDLWHALRGRRALTVPHHTGVAFSPKTAGSIPGSTSPAVDWSHHDPEFRRAVEIYSGHGQSEFYDPEFDLSYENSDFSTNTSRNGPHYARDAWERGHTLGVVGSSDNHRAQPGRGELGLAAVYAPALERGEVFDALHDRHTYATTGARILLDFRVGDVPMGGTLRTSGPATGTVRVSGTDVLASVEVFCGRPGDAGSTEVIASWEPQGMDFETSWCDERPEAGGYRFYYVRVRQHRPYRGRRPTAWSSPVWVVGPSAGTRGDDR
;
A
#
# COMPACT_ATOMS: atom_id res chain seq x y z
N MET A 1 19.80 24.95 32.66
CA MET A 1 19.53 26.40 32.64
C MET A 1 19.08 26.68 31.23
N THR A 2 17.78 26.74 31.05
CA THR A 2 17.09 26.94 29.78
C THR A 2 16.92 28.45 29.61
N ASP A 3 17.53 29.02 28.58
CA ASP A 3 17.23 30.39 28.14
C ASP A 3 15.88 30.33 27.41
N ASP A 4 14.82 30.70 28.13
CA ASP A 4 13.56 31.14 27.54
C ASP A 4 13.81 32.54 26.93
N ALA A 5 14.22 32.57 25.65
CA ALA A 5 14.15 33.79 24.87
C ALA A 5 12.68 34.10 24.59
N THR A 6 12.16 35.19 25.15
CA THR A 6 10.83 35.70 24.82
C THR A 6 10.79 36.20 23.36
N PRO A 7 9.62 36.18 22.67
CA PRO A 7 9.49 36.58 21.26
C PRO A 7 9.99 38.00 20.92
N GLU A 8 10.21 38.85 21.93
CA GLU A 8 10.73 40.21 21.79
C GLU A 8 12.23 40.27 21.44
N ASP A 9 13.00 39.18 21.60
CA ASP A 9 14.45 39.14 21.32
C ASP A 9 14.81 38.64 19.90
N SER A 10 13.82 38.42 19.02
CA SER A 10 14.08 38.10 17.61
C SER A 10 14.65 39.32 16.86
N PRO A 11 15.77 39.20 16.12
CA PRO A 11 16.35 40.30 15.35
C PRO A 11 15.41 40.85 14.25
N HIS A 12 14.31 40.17 13.97
CA HIS A 12 13.32 40.54 12.95
C HIS A 12 11.99 41.09 13.53
N GLY A 13 11.84 41.10 14.87
CA GLY A 13 10.57 41.42 15.55
C GLY A 13 9.49 40.34 15.34
N ASN A 14 8.29 40.54 15.90
CA ASN A 14 7.14 39.69 15.59
C ASN A 14 6.73 39.94 14.13
N LEU A 15 6.86 38.91 13.29
CA LEU A 15 6.58 38.97 11.85
C LEU A 15 5.08 38.87 11.55
N GLY A 16 4.33 38.16 12.36
CA GLY A 16 2.88 38.03 12.25
C GLY A 16 2.39 36.71 12.81
N ARG A 17 1.12 36.43 12.56
CA ARG A 17 0.48 35.14 12.91
C ARG A 17 -0.53 34.75 11.86
N ALA A 18 -0.80 33.46 11.74
CA ALA A 18 -1.76 32.93 10.79
C ALA A 18 -2.80 32.03 11.47
N THR A 19 -4.01 32.02 10.90
CA THR A 19 -5.12 31.13 11.31
C THR A 19 -5.63 30.35 10.11
N PHE A 20 -6.11 29.12 10.33
CA PHE A 20 -6.73 28.29 9.29
C PHE A 20 -8.23 28.13 9.60
N ASP A 21 -9.09 28.30 8.60
CA ASP A 21 -10.54 28.18 8.75
C ASP A 21 -11.19 27.30 7.66
N PRO A 22 -12.07 26.36 8.03
CA PRO A 22 -12.29 25.87 9.40
C PRO A 22 -11.09 25.07 9.92
N PRO A 23 -10.80 25.09 11.24
CA PRO A 23 -9.64 24.39 11.82
C PRO A 23 -9.78 22.85 11.84
N SER A 24 -10.98 22.35 11.54
CA SER A 24 -11.33 20.93 11.53
C SER A 24 -12.13 20.64 10.27
N VAL A 25 -11.74 19.60 9.53
CA VAL A 25 -12.34 19.21 8.26
C VAL A 25 -12.57 17.72 8.17
N THR A 26 -13.51 17.32 7.32
CA THR A 26 -13.73 15.92 6.98
C THR A 26 -12.78 15.49 5.86
N ALA A 27 -12.20 14.30 5.99
CA ALA A 27 -11.32 13.69 5.00
C ALA A 27 -11.95 13.70 3.60
N ALA A 28 -11.16 14.05 2.61
CA ALA A 28 -11.53 14.15 1.19
C ALA A 28 -12.72 15.10 0.87
N ALA A 29 -13.22 15.88 1.83
CA ALA A 29 -14.31 16.82 1.57
C ALA A 29 -13.87 17.89 0.56
N TRP A 30 -14.76 18.24 -0.35
CA TRP A 30 -14.58 19.40 -1.23
C TRP A 30 -15.10 20.64 -0.55
N GLY A 31 -14.32 21.71 -0.57
CA GLY A 31 -14.74 22.98 0.03
C GLY A 31 -13.80 24.13 -0.27
N THR A 32 -14.06 25.23 0.41
CA THR A 32 -13.19 26.41 0.43
C THR A 32 -12.58 26.52 1.82
N TYR A 33 -11.27 26.59 1.88
CA TYR A 33 -10.49 26.74 3.12
C TYR A 33 -9.70 28.03 3.05
N SER A 34 -9.41 28.64 4.20
CA SER A 34 -8.64 29.88 4.21
C SER A 34 -7.50 29.87 5.21
N VAL A 35 -6.36 30.43 4.80
CA VAL A 35 -5.29 30.85 5.68
C VAL A 35 -5.31 32.36 5.76
N THR A 36 -5.64 32.89 6.94
CA THR A 36 -5.61 34.33 7.19
C THR A 36 -4.32 34.68 7.91
N TYR A 37 -3.44 35.42 7.24
CA TYR A 37 -2.22 35.96 7.82
C TYR A 37 -2.44 37.40 8.28
N GLN A 38 -2.13 37.68 9.55
CA GLN A 38 -2.15 39.00 10.15
C GLN A 38 -0.72 39.52 10.28
N VAL A 39 -0.45 40.70 9.71
CA VAL A 39 0.88 41.33 9.76
C VAL A 39 1.23 41.67 11.21
N GLY A 40 2.43 41.26 11.62
CA GLY A 40 2.98 41.53 12.95
C GLY A 40 3.49 42.96 13.10
N THR A 41 4.43 43.17 14.02
CA THR A 41 5.00 44.49 14.30
C THR A 41 5.81 45.07 13.14
N ARG A 42 6.35 44.22 12.25
CA ARG A 42 7.13 44.61 11.08
C ARG A 42 6.22 44.76 9.84
N PRO A 43 6.12 45.95 9.23
CA PRO A 43 5.33 46.15 8.01
C PRO A 43 5.91 45.42 6.80
N LEU A 44 5.05 44.97 5.88
CA LEU A 44 5.44 44.33 4.62
C LEU A 44 5.30 45.33 3.47
N GLY A 45 6.42 45.69 2.83
CA GLY A 45 6.45 46.61 1.68
C GLY A 45 6.44 45.87 0.34
N THR A 46 6.49 46.62 -0.76
CA THR A 46 6.69 46.06 -2.11
C THR A 46 7.86 45.06 -2.14
N GLY A 47 7.61 43.88 -2.71
CA GLY A 47 8.55 42.77 -2.80
C GLY A 47 8.48 41.79 -1.64
N ALA A 48 7.97 42.21 -0.47
CA ALA A 48 7.78 41.31 0.66
C ALA A 48 6.77 40.20 0.32
N SER A 49 6.98 39.00 0.86
CA SER A 49 6.10 37.86 0.60
C SER A 49 5.76 37.05 1.85
N VAL A 50 4.57 36.44 1.81
CA VAL A 50 4.08 35.43 2.75
C VAL A 50 3.96 34.13 1.99
N ARG A 51 4.58 33.07 2.50
CA ARG A 51 4.56 31.71 1.94
C ARG A 51 3.83 30.79 2.89
N VAL A 52 2.95 29.95 2.35
CA VAL A 52 2.15 28.99 3.12
C VAL A 52 2.30 27.61 2.49
N GLN A 53 2.60 26.62 3.32
CA GLN A 53 2.63 25.21 2.95
C GLN A 53 1.63 24.47 3.84
N LEU A 54 0.62 23.87 3.22
CA LEU A 54 -0.28 22.94 3.91
C LEU A 54 0.47 21.61 4.19
N PRO A 55 0.01 20.79 5.15
CA PRO A 55 0.62 19.49 5.42
C PRO A 55 0.66 18.60 4.17
N ASP A 56 1.67 17.74 4.05
CA ASP A 56 1.83 16.85 2.88
C ASP A 56 0.60 15.97 2.61
N SER A 57 -0.08 15.51 3.67
CA SER A 57 -1.32 14.74 3.61
C SER A 57 -2.44 15.46 2.84
N TRP A 58 -2.45 16.80 2.84
CA TRP A 58 -3.40 17.62 2.09
C TRP A 58 -3.12 17.62 0.60
N HIS A 59 -1.93 17.23 0.17
CA HIS A 59 -1.56 17.19 -1.24
C HIS A 59 -1.61 15.78 -1.81
N ALA A 60 -1.60 14.74 -0.97
CA ALA A 60 -1.77 13.34 -1.39
C ALA A 60 -3.09 13.09 -2.13
N TRP A 61 -3.02 12.27 -3.19
CA TRP A 61 -4.14 12.04 -4.11
C TRP A 61 -4.27 10.59 -4.54
N ARG A 62 -5.47 10.23 -5.02
CA ARG A 62 -5.97 8.85 -5.19
C ARG A 62 -5.13 7.94 -6.08
N ARG A 63 -4.40 8.47 -7.07
CA ARG A 63 -3.58 7.68 -8.01
C ARG A 63 -2.08 7.72 -7.70
N ASN A 64 -1.68 7.29 -6.50
CA ASN A 64 -0.29 7.32 -6.01
C ASN A 64 0.43 8.59 -6.49
N GLY A 65 -0.02 9.77 -6.06
CA GLY A 65 0.55 11.02 -6.56
C GLY A 65 -0.05 12.20 -5.84
N ALA A 66 0.51 13.38 -6.02
CA ALA A 66 -0.08 14.59 -5.49
C ALA A 66 -1.21 15.06 -6.41
N LYS A 67 -2.19 15.78 -5.87
CA LYS A 67 -3.16 16.49 -6.69
C LYS A 67 -2.53 17.76 -7.26
N GLY A 68 -3.02 18.23 -8.41
CA GLY A 68 -2.69 19.56 -8.91
C GLY A 68 -3.20 20.64 -7.95
N VAL A 69 -2.36 21.62 -7.65
CA VAL A 69 -2.71 22.85 -6.92
C VAL A 69 -2.21 24.02 -7.75
N GLN A 70 -3.06 25.02 -7.99
CA GLN A 70 -2.76 26.07 -8.95
C GLN A 70 -3.46 27.40 -8.64
N SER A 71 -2.97 28.49 -9.22
CA SER A 71 -3.51 29.85 -9.04
C SER A 71 -3.77 30.60 -10.35
N HIS A 72 -3.85 29.90 -11.49
CA HIS A 72 -3.96 30.50 -12.83
C HIS A 72 -5.21 30.11 -13.64
N GLU A 73 -5.94 29.06 -13.24
CA GLU A 73 -7.13 28.57 -13.94
C GLU A 73 -8.36 28.50 -13.01
N PRO A 74 -9.19 29.56 -12.94
CA PRO A 74 -10.31 29.63 -11.99
C PRO A 74 -11.38 28.55 -12.12
N SER A 75 -11.51 27.96 -13.32
CA SER A 75 -12.47 26.88 -13.60
C SER A 75 -11.99 25.50 -13.19
N ALA A 76 -10.69 25.32 -12.96
CA ALA A 76 -10.11 24.05 -12.54
C ALA A 76 -10.17 23.89 -11.02
N ASP A 77 -10.21 22.64 -10.56
CA ASP A 77 -10.21 22.30 -9.14
C ASP A 77 -8.91 22.74 -8.45
N ASN A 78 -8.94 22.78 -7.11
CA ASN A 78 -7.83 23.17 -6.26
C ASN A 78 -7.23 24.55 -6.62
N TYR A 79 -8.07 25.45 -7.12
CA TYR A 79 -7.71 26.84 -7.44
C TYR A 79 -7.48 27.66 -6.17
N VAL A 80 -6.33 28.35 -6.10
CA VAL A 80 -5.90 29.14 -4.95
C VAL A 80 -5.82 30.62 -5.33
N THR A 81 -6.41 31.47 -4.49
CA THR A 81 -6.37 32.93 -4.63
C THR A 81 -5.91 33.59 -3.33
N ALA A 82 -5.59 34.88 -3.38
CA ALA A 82 -5.39 35.67 -2.19
C ALA A 82 -5.93 37.09 -2.36
N GLN A 83 -6.38 37.68 -1.25
CA GLN A 83 -6.85 39.07 -1.21
C GLN A 83 -6.40 39.77 0.08
N VAL A 84 -6.25 41.09 0.01
CA VAL A 84 -6.05 41.92 1.21
C VAL A 84 -7.42 42.19 1.83
N ALA A 85 -7.73 41.50 2.93
CA ALA A 85 -8.98 41.67 3.66
C ALA A 85 -8.99 42.97 4.48
N ARG A 86 -7.81 43.44 4.90
CA ARG A 86 -7.61 44.72 5.58
C ARG A 86 -6.29 45.33 5.13
N GLY A 87 -6.36 46.55 4.61
CA GLY A 87 -5.22 47.28 4.04
C GLY A 87 -5.55 47.83 2.65
N THR A 88 -4.58 48.46 2.00
CA THR A 88 -4.74 49.02 0.63
C THR A 88 -3.62 48.61 -0.32
N ALA A 89 -2.79 47.65 0.07
CA ALA A 89 -1.74 47.13 -0.79
C ALA A 89 -2.32 46.27 -1.91
N THR A 90 -1.66 46.25 -3.05
CA THR A 90 -1.92 45.29 -4.13
C THR A 90 -0.99 44.11 -3.96
N ILE A 91 -1.51 42.91 -4.17
CA ILE A 91 -0.79 41.65 -4.03
C ILE A 91 -1.00 40.77 -5.27
N HIS A 92 -0.08 39.83 -5.49
CA HIS A 92 -0.29 38.69 -6.38
C HIS A 92 -0.13 37.38 -5.60
N CYS A 93 -0.84 36.35 -6.06
CA CYS A 93 -0.82 35.00 -5.50
C CYS A 93 -0.32 34.02 -6.56
N GLU A 94 0.65 33.19 -6.18
CA GLU A 94 1.13 32.08 -7.00
C GLU A 94 1.25 30.79 -6.18
N VAL A 95 1.05 29.65 -6.85
CA VAL A 95 1.46 28.34 -6.31
C VAL A 95 2.78 27.98 -6.99
N GLU A 96 3.85 27.84 -6.21
CA GLU A 96 5.18 27.51 -6.72
C GLU A 96 5.18 26.13 -7.40
N GLY A 97 5.46 26.08 -8.70
CA GLY A 97 5.35 24.85 -9.49
C GLY A 97 3.92 24.31 -9.61
N GLY A 98 2.92 25.19 -9.50
CA GLY A 98 1.50 24.85 -9.56
C GLY A 98 1.04 24.35 -10.92
N THR A 99 0.08 23.43 -10.92
CA THR A 99 -0.47 22.78 -12.12
C THR A 99 -1.92 22.35 -11.89
N ALA A 100 -2.71 22.29 -12.97
CA ALA A 100 -4.08 21.78 -12.97
C ALA A 100 -4.16 20.26 -13.26
N GLU A 101 -3.01 19.58 -13.39
CA GLU A 101 -2.96 18.12 -13.57
C GLU A 101 -3.64 17.37 -12.41
N ASP A 102 -4.47 16.37 -12.72
CA ASP A 102 -5.15 15.56 -11.70
C ASP A 102 -4.16 14.73 -10.86
N VAL A 103 -3.06 14.27 -11.46
CA VAL A 103 -2.05 13.43 -10.80
C VAL A 103 -0.67 13.98 -11.11
N VAL A 104 0.05 14.37 -10.06
CA VAL A 104 1.40 14.91 -10.18
C VAL A 104 2.40 14.00 -9.48
N LYS A 105 3.46 13.67 -10.23
CA LYS A 105 4.56 12.78 -9.80
C LYS A 105 5.90 13.51 -9.66
N SER A 106 5.97 14.80 -9.97
CA SER A 106 7.19 15.60 -9.81
C SER A 106 7.40 16.05 -8.37
N ASN A 107 8.66 16.15 -7.99
CA ASN A 107 9.06 16.68 -6.70
C ASN A 107 9.05 18.22 -6.69
N ARG A 108 8.82 18.79 -5.51
CA ARG A 108 8.89 20.23 -5.23
C ARG A 108 9.61 20.47 -3.91
N VAL A 109 10.18 21.66 -3.77
CA VAL A 109 10.91 22.07 -2.57
C VAL A 109 9.96 22.81 -1.63
N GLY A 110 9.91 22.36 -0.37
CA GLY A 110 9.11 22.97 0.68
C GLY A 110 9.76 24.21 1.29
N ILE A 111 9.01 24.86 2.18
CA ILE A 111 9.52 25.96 3.02
C ILE A 111 10.66 25.48 3.93
N ASP A 112 10.59 24.22 4.36
CA ASP A 112 11.60 23.51 5.16
C ASP A 112 12.85 23.11 4.34
N GLY A 113 12.85 23.34 3.03
CA GLY A 113 13.92 22.93 2.11
C GLY A 113 13.88 21.46 1.72
N ARG A 114 12.93 20.66 2.23
CA ARG A 114 12.77 19.27 1.83
C ARG A 114 12.21 19.20 0.42
N GLU A 115 12.77 18.30 -0.38
CA GLU A 115 12.23 17.96 -1.68
C GLU A 115 11.28 16.76 -1.55
N GLY A 116 10.01 16.92 -1.96
CA GLY A 116 9.00 15.88 -1.85
C GLY A 116 7.91 15.97 -2.93
N ARG A 117 7.22 14.86 -3.18
CA ARG A 117 6.14 14.78 -4.17
C ARG A 117 4.89 15.56 -3.73
N TYR A 118 4.58 15.54 -2.43
CA TYR A 118 3.35 16.07 -1.84
C TYR A 118 3.51 17.46 -1.24
N VAL A 119 4.40 18.27 -1.81
CA VAL A 119 4.71 19.59 -1.28
C VAL A 119 4.20 20.64 -2.25
N TYR A 120 3.38 21.58 -1.79
CA TYR A 120 3.09 22.81 -2.52
C TYR A 120 3.24 24.02 -1.59
N VAL A 121 3.83 25.08 -2.15
CA VAL A 121 3.97 26.36 -1.44
C VAL A 121 3.16 27.41 -2.19
N THR A 122 2.18 27.99 -1.51
CA THR A 122 1.47 29.19 -1.98
C THR A 122 2.23 30.42 -1.52
N ARG A 123 2.63 31.27 -2.47
CA ARG A 123 3.30 32.53 -2.22
C ARG A 123 2.37 33.69 -2.54
N VAL A 124 2.27 34.63 -1.61
CA VAL A 124 1.62 35.92 -1.80
C VAL A 124 2.66 37.01 -1.67
N THR A 125 2.81 37.85 -2.69
CA THR A 125 3.79 38.93 -2.73
C THR A 125 3.10 40.27 -2.82
N VAL A 126 3.63 41.28 -2.12
CA VAL A 126 3.15 42.66 -2.22
C VAL A 126 3.72 43.32 -3.47
N ASP A 127 2.86 43.63 -4.45
CA ASP A 127 3.27 44.32 -5.67
C ASP A 127 3.44 45.83 -5.45
N ALA A 128 2.47 46.43 -4.75
CA ALA A 128 2.43 47.87 -4.57
C ALA A 128 1.83 48.25 -3.22
N GLY A 129 2.41 49.27 -2.59
CA GLY A 129 1.96 49.78 -1.29
C GLY A 129 2.70 49.12 -0.12
N ARG A 130 2.03 49.12 1.03
CA ARG A 130 2.57 48.56 2.29
C ARG A 130 1.41 48.03 3.13
N LEU A 131 1.59 46.84 3.67
CA LEU A 131 0.74 46.30 4.72
C LEU A 131 1.35 46.65 6.08
N VAL A 132 0.54 47.20 6.99
CA VAL A 132 0.96 47.67 8.31
C VAL A 132 0.49 46.70 9.42
N PRO A 133 1.01 46.82 10.66
CA PRO A 133 0.61 45.92 11.75
C PRO A 133 -0.91 45.82 11.90
N GLY A 134 -1.42 44.59 11.87
CA GLY A 134 -2.85 44.29 11.95
C GLY A 134 -3.61 44.29 10.63
N ASP A 135 -2.99 44.64 9.50
CA ASP A 135 -3.52 44.33 8.17
C ASP A 135 -3.54 42.81 7.94
N GLN A 136 -4.38 42.36 7.00
CA GLN A 136 -4.66 40.94 6.79
C GLN A 136 -4.64 40.56 5.32
N ILE A 137 -3.94 39.46 5.03
CA ILE A 137 -4.03 38.72 3.78
C ILE A 137 -4.86 37.46 4.04
N VAL A 138 -5.86 37.21 3.20
CA VAL A 138 -6.62 35.95 3.20
C VAL A 138 -6.25 35.18 1.96
N ILE A 139 -5.67 34.00 2.15
CA ILE A 139 -5.35 33.03 1.10
C ILE A 139 -6.48 32.01 1.08
N THR A 140 -7.16 31.89 -0.06
CA THR A 140 -8.32 31.03 -0.26
C THR A 140 -7.89 29.80 -1.06
N TYR A 141 -7.95 28.62 -0.46
CA TYR A 141 -7.79 27.34 -1.13
C TYR A 141 -9.17 26.83 -1.54
N GLY A 142 -9.39 26.64 -2.84
CA GLY A 142 -10.68 26.20 -3.37
C GLY A 142 -11.62 27.35 -3.66
N ASP A 143 -11.10 28.39 -4.31
CA ASP A 143 -11.90 29.53 -4.77
C ASP A 143 -12.90 29.06 -5.86
N LEU A 144 -14.17 29.43 -5.67
CA LEU A 144 -15.30 28.99 -6.49
C LEU A 144 -15.68 30.01 -7.58
N SER A 145 -14.97 31.13 -7.71
CA SER A 145 -15.30 32.24 -8.61
C SER A 145 -15.36 31.83 -10.09
N GLY A 146 -14.59 30.82 -10.50
CA GLY A 146 -14.63 30.24 -11.84
C GLY A 146 -15.48 28.98 -12.00
N GLY A 147 -16.19 28.54 -10.94
CA GLY A 147 -17.08 27.39 -10.97
C GLY A 147 -16.43 26.02 -10.71
N SER A 148 -15.22 25.98 -10.14
CA SER A 148 -14.55 24.75 -9.72
C SER A 148 -15.31 24.00 -8.62
N ARG A 149 -14.90 22.76 -8.29
CA ARG A 149 -15.45 22.03 -7.12
C ARG A 149 -14.91 22.53 -5.78
N GLY A 150 -13.94 23.44 -5.79
CA GLY A 150 -13.18 23.88 -4.62
C GLY A 150 -11.85 23.14 -4.48
N PHE A 151 -11.39 23.01 -3.23
CA PHE A 151 -10.18 22.28 -2.87
C PHE A 151 -10.60 21.00 -2.14
N ALA A 152 -9.95 19.88 -2.43
CA ALA A 152 -10.18 18.66 -1.64
C ALA A 152 -9.37 18.72 -0.33
N ALA A 153 -9.93 18.41 0.83
CA ALA A 153 -9.16 18.21 2.05
C ALA A 153 -8.22 16.99 1.95
N GLY A 154 -7.32 16.82 2.93
CA GLY A 154 -6.48 15.62 3.05
C GLY A 154 -7.31 14.32 3.05
N LEU A 155 -6.75 13.26 2.46
CA LEU A 155 -7.48 12.00 2.25
C LEU A 155 -7.58 11.12 3.51
N HIS A 156 -6.64 11.27 4.44
CA HIS A 156 -6.54 10.45 5.64
C HIS A 156 -6.25 11.31 6.88
N PRO A 157 -6.85 10.98 8.03
CA PRO A 157 -6.52 11.59 9.31
C PRO A 157 -5.09 11.27 9.77
N GLU A 158 -4.31 12.30 10.09
CA GLU A 158 -2.95 12.19 10.67
C GLU A 158 -2.86 12.78 12.09
N GLY A 159 -4.00 13.17 12.66
CA GLY A 159 -4.06 13.96 13.89
C GLY A 159 -3.90 15.46 13.63
N PRO A 160 -3.49 16.26 14.63
CA PRO A 160 -3.17 17.68 14.44
C PRO A 160 -1.93 17.86 13.55
N GLU A 161 -2.08 18.57 12.43
CA GLU A 161 -0.98 18.85 11.51
C GLU A 161 -0.70 20.36 11.44
N GLN A 162 0.58 20.73 11.48
CA GLN A 162 1.01 22.12 11.43
C GLN A 162 1.02 22.63 9.98
N VAL A 163 0.32 23.74 9.73
CA VAL A 163 0.51 24.53 8.50
C VAL A 163 1.77 25.37 8.68
N VAL A 164 2.72 25.27 7.76
CA VAL A 164 3.96 26.04 7.83
C VAL A 164 3.76 27.38 7.13
N VAL A 165 4.07 28.47 7.84
CA VAL A 165 3.99 29.83 7.31
C VAL A 165 5.36 30.48 7.42
N ALA A 166 5.83 31.09 6.33
CA ALA A 166 7.08 31.84 6.32
C ALA A 166 6.88 33.24 5.71
N VAL A 167 7.66 34.19 6.18
CA VAL A 167 7.57 35.60 5.77
C VAL A 167 8.95 36.06 5.31
N ASP A 168 9.04 36.57 4.09
CA ASP A 168 10.18 37.35 3.60
C ASP A 168 9.79 38.84 3.67
N PRO A 169 10.14 39.54 4.77
CA PRO A 169 9.66 40.90 5.00
C PRO A 169 10.32 41.95 4.10
N ASP A 170 11.46 41.64 3.48
CA ASP A 170 12.26 42.59 2.69
C ASP A 170 12.28 42.28 1.19
N GLY A 171 11.71 41.13 0.79
CA GLY A 171 11.66 40.70 -0.61
C GLY A 171 13.04 40.33 -1.18
N GLN A 172 13.97 39.88 -0.32
CA GLN A 172 15.34 39.53 -0.71
C GLN A 172 15.54 38.02 -0.87
N GLY A 173 14.48 37.23 -0.72
CA GLY A 173 14.53 35.77 -0.77
C GLY A 173 14.82 35.12 0.59
N GLU A 174 14.97 35.90 1.66
CA GLU A 174 15.20 35.42 3.02
C GLU A 174 13.87 35.25 3.76
N ALA A 175 13.22 34.10 3.56
CA ALA A 175 11.97 33.78 4.24
C ALA A 175 12.23 33.21 5.64
N HIS A 176 11.56 33.76 6.65
CA HIS A 176 11.63 33.31 8.04
C HIS A 176 10.35 32.57 8.41
N VAL A 177 10.48 31.32 8.85
CA VAL A 177 9.35 30.51 9.35
C VAL A 177 8.81 31.12 10.64
N LEU A 178 7.49 31.27 10.74
CA LEU A 178 6.84 31.72 11.95
C LEU A 178 6.98 30.66 13.06
N PRO A 179 7.04 31.07 14.34
CA PRO A 179 6.92 30.12 15.45
C PRO A 179 5.67 29.24 15.34
N ALA A 180 5.70 28.06 15.95
CA ALA A 180 4.59 27.11 15.88
C ALA A 180 3.30 27.70 16.49
N GLU A 181 3.40 28.47 17.57
CA GLU A 181 2.27 29.15 18.20
C GLU A 181 1.62 30.24 17.34
N ASP A 182 2.36 30.78 16.36
CA ASP A 182 1.88 31.80 15.41
C ASP A 182 1.46 31.17 14.07
N SER A 183 1.57 29.85 13.94
CA SER A 183 1.19 29.09 12.75
C SER A 183 -0.04 28.21 13.06
N PRO A 184 -0.99 28.06 12.13
CA PRO A 184 -2.20 27.31 12.43
C PRO A 184 -2.00 25.80 12.38
N VAL A 185 -2.75 25.09 13.22
CA VAL A 185 -2.89 23.64 13.18
C VAL A 185 -4.23 23.30 12.54
N VAL A 186 -4.24 22.28 11.68
CA VAL A 186 -5.43 21.75 11.04
C VAL A 186 -5.67 20.31 11.46
N HIS A 187 -6.94 19.94 11.58
CA HIS A 187 -7.37 18.59 11.94
C HIS A 187 -8.22 17.99 10.83
N VAL A 188 -7.83 16.81 10.34
CA VAL A 188 -8.64 16.02 9.41
C VAL A 188 -9.28 14.87 10.18
N HIS A 189 -10.60 14.75 10.10
CA HIS A 189 -11.39 13.68 10.71
C HIS A 189 -11.94 12.73 9.64
N PRO A 190 -12.14 11.44 9.95
CA PRO A 190 -12.76 10.50 9.02
C PRO A 190 -14.17 10.96 8.61
N GLY A 191 -14.57 10.56 7.40
CA GLY A 191 -15.91 10.75 6.89
C GLY A 191 -16.97 9.88 7.58
N PRO A 192 -18.24 10.02 7.18
CA PRO A 192 -19.29 9.14 7.67
C PRO A 192 -19.05 7.68 7.25
N PRO A 193 -19.61 6.69 7.99
CA PRO A 193 -19.52 5.28 7.63
C PRO A 193 -19.92 5.00 6.19
N ALA A 194 -19.05 4.34 5.45
CA ALA A 194 -19.28 3.96 4.05
C ALA A 194 -19.11 2.47 3.78
N GLU A 195 -18.34 1.76 4.61
CA GLU A 195 -18.03 0.34 4.41
C GLU A 195 -17.79 -0.38 5.75
N LEU A 196 -18.07 -1.68 5.77
CA LEU A 196 -17.67 -2.60 6.84
C LEU A 196 -16.58 -3.53 6.32
N LEU A 197 -15.51 -3.66 7.09
CA LEU A 197 -14.51 -4.70 6.93
C LEU A 197 -14.78 -5.77 7.99
N ALA A 198 -14.84 -7.05 7.60
CA ALA A 198 -15.12 -8.15 8.52
C ALA A 198 -14.20 -9.34 8.24
N TYR A 199 -13.42 -9.75 9.25
CA TYR A 199 -12.37 -10.74 9.08
C TYR A 199 -12.39 -11.84 10.14
N LEU A 200 -12.29 -13.08 9.69
CA LEU A 200 -12.12 -14.30 10.48
C LEU A 200 -10.73 -14.89 10.22
N PRO A 201 -10.12 -15.57 11.22
CA PRO A 201 -9.02 -16.49 10.94
C PRO A 201 -9.45 -17.51 9.90
N SER A 202 -8.59 -17.76 8.91
CA SER A 202 -8.95 -18.54 7.73
C SER A 202 -9.09 -20.04 8.00
N LEU A 203 -8.32 -20.57 8.94
CA LEU A 203 -8.43 -21.96 9.39
C LEU A 203 -8.86 -21.97 10.86
N LEU A 204 -9.89 -22.75 11.16
CA LEU A 204 -10.49 -22.87 12.49
C LEU A 204 -10.58 -24.34 12.91
N THR A 205 -10.71 -24.59 14.21
CA THR A 205 -10.94 -25.94 14.76
C THR A 205 -12.29 -26.00 15.46
N VAL A 206 -13.02 -27.10 15.29
CA VAL A 206 -14.27 -27.35 16.04
C VAL A 206 -14.02 -27.27 17.55
N GLY A 207 -14.80 -26.44 18.24
CA GLY A 207 -14.73 -26.26 19.69
C GLY A 207 -13.66 -25.28 20.17
N GLU A 208 -12.74 -24.84 19.32
CA GLU A 208 -11.74 -23.83 19.69
C GLU A 208 -12.30 -22.41 19.45
N PRO A 209 -12.03 -21.47 20.36
CA PRO A 209 -12.49 -20.10 20.20
C PRO A 209 -11.70 -19.36 19.12
N ALA A 210 -12.41 -18.56 18.33
CA ALA A 210 -11.88 -17.60 17.37
C ALA A 210 -12.54 -16.24 17.55
N VAL A 211 -12.00 -15.21 16.91
CA VAL A 211 -12.54 -13.85 16.96
C VAL A 211 -12.82 -13.36 15.55
N LEU A 212 -14.07 -12.97 15.30
CA LEU A 212 -14.44 -12.14 14.15
C LEU A 212 -14.09 -10.69 14.49
N ARG A 213 -13.23 -10.06 13.69
CA ARG A 213 -12.93 -8.63 13.78
C ARG A 213 -13.77 -7.87 12.77
N VAL A 214 -14.37 -6.76 13.20
CA VAL A 214 -15.16 -5.88 12.33
C VAL A 214 -14.68 -4.45 12.50
N VAL A 215 -14.49 -3.76 11.40
CA VAL A 215 -14.07 -2.35 11.37
C VAL A 215 -15.02 -1.56 10.48
N VAL A 216 -15.49 -0.42 10.98
CA VAL A 216 -16.29 0.53 10.21
C VAL A 216 -15.35 1.59 9.63
N VAL A 217 -15.40 1.79 8.32
CA VAL A 217 -14.55 2.76 7.62
C VAL A 217 -15.36 3.72 6.76
N ASP A 218 -14.80 4.90 6.52
CA ASP A 218 -15.31 5.87 5.55
C ASP A 218 -14.98 5.48 4.10
N ALA A 219 -15.36 6.33 3.13
CA ALA A 219 -15.16 6.04 1.71
C ALA A 219 -13.67 5.95 1.31
N GLU A 220 -12.79 6.63 2.02
CA GLU A 220 -11.35 6.59 1.79
C GLU A 220 -10.67 5.40 2.51
N GLY A 221 -11.40 4.72 3.40
CA GLY A 221 -10.88 3.59 4.19
C GLY A 221 -10.37 4.01 5.57
N ASN A 222 -10.64 5.25 6.01
CA ASN A 222 -10.30 5.68 7.34
C ASN A 222 -11.25 5.06 8.35
N ARG A 223 -10.72 4.54 9.47
CA ARG A 223 -11.56 4.08 10.58
C ARG A 223 -12.35 5.26 11.14
N VAL A 224 -13.66 5.09 11.26
CA VAL A 224 -14.55 6.11 11.82
C VAL A 224 -14.30 6.32 13.32
N GLU A 225 -14.55 7.53 13.82
CA GLU A 225 -14.30 7.91 15.22
C GLU A 225 -15.51 7.72 16.14
N GLU A 226 -16.69 7.45 15.59
CA GLU A 226 -17.94 7.35 16.36
C GLU A 226 -18.29 5.92 16.76
N SER A 227 -19.02 5.78 17.87
CA SER A 227 -19.66 4.53 18.25
C SER A 227 -20.92 4.32 17.41
N HIS A 228 -21.01 3.19 16.71
CA HIS A 228 -22.19 2.83 15.93
C HIS A 228 -23.08 1.83 16.67
N ASP A 229 -24.27 1.59 16.10
CA ASP A 229 -25.28 0.65 16.59
C ASP A 229 -24.72 -0.74 16.92
N ALA A 230 -25.54 -1.55 17.61
CA ALA A 230 -25.21 -2.94 17.91
C ALA A 230 -24.87 -3.74 16.64
N LEU A 231 -23.70 -4.39 16.65
CA LEU A 231 -23.25 -5.29 15.61
C LEU A 231 -24.14 -6.54 15.54
N HIS A 232 -24.76 -6.80 14.38
CA HIS A 232 -25.49 -8.03 14.11
C HIS A 232 -24.62 -8.99 13.29
N VAL A 233 -24.52 -10.24 13.72
CA VAL A 233 -23.77 -11.30 13.02
C VAL A 233 -24.68 -12.49 12.76
N GLU A 234 -24.77 -12.90 11.50
CA GLU A 234 -25.57 -14.01 11.02
C GLU A 234 -24.68 -15.10 10.41
N ILE A 235 -24.98 -16.37 10.69
CA ILE A 235 -24.32 -17.50 10.02
C ILE A 235 -25.04 -17.73 8.70
N VAL A 236 -24.35 -17.50 7.59
CA VAL A 236 -24.86 -17.75 6.23
C VAL A 236 -24.60 -19.20 5.81
N ASP A 237 -23.47 -19.74 6.23
CA ASP A 237 -23.06 -21.12 5.94
C ASP A 237 -22.20 -21.66 7.09
N GLY A 238 -22.26 -22.97 7.32
CA GLY A 238 -21.60 -23.66 8.42
C GLY A 238 -22.34 -23.58 9.75
N ALA A 239 -21.63 -23.88 10.85
CA ALA A 239 -22.22 -23.90 12.19
C ALA A 239 -21.22 -23.40 13.25
N ALA A 240 -21.66 -22.44 14.05
CA ALA A 240 -20.88 -21.88 15.14
C ALA A 240 -21.79 -21.34 16.26
N ARG A 241 -21.23 -21.18 17.46
CA ARG A 241 -21.82 -20.36 18.53
C ARG A 241 -21.23 -18.96 18.45
N ILE A 242 -22.09 -17.96 18.43
CA ILE A 242 -21.71 -16.55 18.34
C ILE A 242 -22.05 -15.89 19.68
N SER A 243 -21.05 -15.25 20.29
CA SER A 243 -21.24 -14.47 21.52
C SER A 243 -21.55 -13.01 21.21
N ALA A 244 -22.03 -12.26 22.20
CA ALA A 244 -22.22 -10.82 22.03
C ALA A 244 -20.92 -10.11 21.67
N SER A 245 -21.00 -9.26 20.66
CA SER A 245 -19.91 -8.41 20.17
C SER A 245 -19.49 -7.39 21.22
N ARG A 246 -18.21 -7.00 21.21
CA ARG A 246 -17.62 -6.03 22.13
C ARG A 246 -16.79 -5.02 21.34
N ALA A 247 -16.51 -3.86 21.93
CA ALA A 247 -15.51 -2.96 21.36
C ALA A 247 -14.16 -3.68 21.29
N GLY A 248 -13.56 -3.69 20.11
CA GLY A 248 -12.32 -4.43 19.81
C GLY A 248 -11.03 -3.61 19.98
N GLY A 249 -11.13 -2.40 20.55
CA GLY A 249 -10.02 -1.46 20.65
C GLY A 249 -10.49 -0.02 20.46
N PRO A 250 -9.83 0.78 19.60
CA PRO A 250 -10.27 2.13 19.24
C PRO A 250 -11.71 2.17 18.69
N ALA A 251 -12.31 3.37 18.68
CA ALA A 251 -13.66 3.58 18.13
C ALA A 251 -13.76 3.06 16.67
N GLY A 252 -14.92 2.55 16.30
CA GLY A 252 -15.16 1.94 14.99
C GLY A 252 -14.73 0.47 14.85
N THR A 253 -14.07 -0.14 15.85
CA THR A 253 -13.64 -1.56 15.83
C THR A 253 -14.44 -2.42 16.81
N PHE A 254 -14.84 -3.61 16.36
CA PHE A 254 -15.58 -4.60 17.14
C PHE A 254 -14.93 -5.98 17.07
N GLU A 255 -15.04 -6.74 18.15
CA GLU A 255 -14.66 -8.15 18.22
C GLU A 255 -15.85 -9.00 18.65
N THR A 256 -16.12 -10.06 17.91
CA THR A 256 -17.18 -11.04 18.21
C THR A 256 -16.55 -12.41 18.41
N PRO A 257 -16.60 -12.98 19.64
CA PRO A 257 -16.14 -14.33 19.88
C PRO A 257 -17.01 -15.37 19.18
N ILE A 258 -16.37 -16.28 18.45
CA ILE A 258 -16.97 -17.36 17.68
C ILE A 258 -16.40 -18.70 18.14
N ILE A 259 -17.24 -19.73 18.26
CA ILE A 259 -16.80 -21.12 18.49
C ILE A 259 -17.43 -22.00 17.42
N PRO A 260 -16.70 -22.48 16.41
CA PRO A 260 -17.22 -23.39 15.41
C PRO A 260 -17.70 -24.70 16.03
N THR A 261 -18.81 -25.24 15.53
CA THR A 261 -19.42 -26.46 16.08
C THR A 261 -19.47 -27.63 15.11
N ALA A 262 -19.11 -27.42 13.83
CA ALA A 262 -19.02 -28.47 12.83
C ALA A 262 -17.91 -28.14 11.80
N PRO A 263 -17.24 -29.16 11.22
CA PRO A 263 -16.29 -28.94 10.14
C PRO A 263 -17.01 -28.51 8.85
N GLY A 264 -16.28 -27.85 7.95
CA GLY A 264 -16.82 -27.33 6.69
C GLY A 264 -16.35 -25.92 6.39
N VAL A 265 -17.11 -25.16 5.60
CA VAL A 265 -16.86 -23.73 5.39
C VAL A 265 -17.80 -22.94 6.30
N LEU A 266 -17.25 -21.98 7.05
CA LEU A 266 -18.03 -21.03 7.85
C LEU A 266 -18.06 -19.68 7.12
N ARG A 267 -19.26 -19.13 6.94
CA ARG A 267 -19.46 -17.77 6.42
C ARG A 267 -20.37 -16.98 7.34
N LEU A 268 -19.91 -15.79 7.70
CA LEU A 268 -20.64 -14.87 8.56
C LEU A 268 -20.99 -13.59 7.79
N GLN A 269 -22.26 -13.20 7.85
CA GLN A 269 -22.71 -11.90 7.39
C GLN A 269 -22.79 -10.95 8.58
N VAL A 270 -22.30 -9.73 8.39
CA VAL A 270 -22.17 -8.73 9.42
C VAL A 270 -22.92 -7.48 9.01
N THR A 271 -23.75 -6.94 9.91
CA THR A 271 -24.49 -5.70 9.71
C THR A 271 -24.23 -4.73 10.86
N ALA A 272 -23.83 -3.50 10.52
CA ALA A 272 -23.60 -2.38 11.44
C ALA A 272 -23.61 -1.05 10.68
N ALA A 273 -23.95 0.06 11.35
CA ALA A 273 -23.93 1.41 10.77
C ALA A 273 -24.69 1.55 9.43
N GLY A 274 -25.77 0.77 9.23
CA GLY A 274 -26.55 0.77 7.97
C GLY A 274 -25.92 -0.01 6.81
N HIS A 275 -24.78 -0.66 7.03
CA HIS A 275 -24.03 -1.41 6.03
C HIS A 275 -24.06 -2.91 6.32
N THR A 276 -23.90 -3.74 5.29
CA THR A 276 -23.84 -5.21 5.42
C THR A 276 -22.72 -5.76 4.56
N VAL A 277 -21.91 -6.65 5.12
CA VAL A 277 -20.79 -7.30 4.43
C VAL A 277 -20.73 -8.79 4.76
N LEU A 278 -20.27 -9.59 3.81
CA LEU A 278 -19.89 -10.98 4.06
C LEU A 278 -18.41 -11.00 4.49
N ALA A 279 -18.12 -11.57 5.67
CA ALA A 279 -16.75 -11.77 6.10
C ALA A 279 -16.01 -12.76 5.17
N ASN A 280 -14.67 -12.78 5.23
CA ASN A 280 -13.93 -13.84 4.54
C ASN A 280 -14.38 -15.22 5.02
N PRO A 281 -14.39 -16.25 4.15
CA PRO A 281 -14.71 -17.60 4.57
C PRO A 281 -13.62 -18.14 5.49
N ALA A 282 -13.99 -19.13 6.30
CA ALA A 282 -13.06 -19.91 7.12
C ALA A 282 -13.28 -21.41 6.91
N TRP A 283 -12.20 -22.17 6.74
CA TRP A 283 -12.25 -23.64 6.76
C TRP A 283 -12.18 -24.13 8.20
N VAL A 284 -13.24 -24.82 8.62
CA VAL A 284 -13.33 -25.42 9.95
C VAL A 284 -12.91 -26.89 9.86
N HIS A 285 -11.88 -27.24 10.62
CA HIS A 285 -11.31 -28.57 10.71
C HIS A 285 -11.75 -29.26 12.01
N THR A 286 -11.78 -30.58 11.99
CA THR A 286 -12.04 -31.40 13.20
C THR A 286 -10.86 -31.35 14.18
N GLN A 287 -9.64 -31.18 13.67
CA GLN A 287 -8.41 -31.06 14.45
C GLN A 287 -7.60 -29.90 13.89
N ALA A 288 -6.85 -29.23 14.76
CA ALA A 288 -5.99 -28.12 14.36
C ALA A 288 -5.03 -28.58 13.24
N PRO A 289 -4.99 -27.86 12.10
CA PRO A 289 -4.05 -28.19 11.02
C PRO A 289 -2.61 -27.89 11.44
N ALA A 290 -1.65 -28.59 10.83
CA ALA A 290 -0.22 -28.40 11.12
C ALA A 290 0.30 -27.00 10.70
N HIS A 291 -0.36 -26.38 9.74
CA HIS A 291 -0.09 -25.00 9.30
C HIS A 291 -1.40 -24.22 9.35
N SER A 292 -1.33 -22.99 9.85
CA SER A 292 -2.40 -21.99 9.72
C SER A 292 -2.15 -21.14 8.47
N LEU A 293 -3.16 -20.38 8.07
CA LEU A 293 -3.08 -19.44 6.96
C LEU A 293 -3.15 -18.00 7.48
N TYR A 294 -2.09 -17.25 7.23
CA TYR A 294 -1.91 -15.87 7.70
C TYR A 294 -1.90 -14.88 6.54
N TRP A 295 -2.46 -13.70 6.77
CA TRP A 295 -2.58 -12.62 5.79
C TRP A 295 -1.67 -11.45 6.13
N GLY A 296 -0.99 -10.90 5.14
CA GLY A 296 -0.16 -9.72 5.35
C GLY A 296 0.09 -8.90 4.11
N ASP A 297 0.69 -7.76 4.35
CA ASP A 297 1.12 -6.81 3.33
C ASP A 297 2.63 -6.59 3.51
N LEU A 298 3.37 -6.81 2.43
CA LEU A 298 4.83 -6.82 2.43
C LEU A 298 5.41 -5.61 1.70
N HIS A 299 4.57 -4.71 1.17
CA HIS A 299 5.04 -3.58 0.38
C HIS A 299 4.15 -2.37 0.63
N SER A 300 4.68 -1.35 1.30
CA SER A 300 4.03 -0.06 1.45
C SER A 300 5.03 0.99 1.92
N HIS A 301 4.64 2.25 1.74
CA HIS A 301 5.38 3.47 2.00
C HIS A 301 4.55 4.43 2.87
N ALA A 302 5.25 5.22 3.69
CA ALA A 302 4.69 6.17 4.63
C ALA A 302 5.61 7.42 4.70
N ASP A 303 5.62 8.14 5.82
CA ASP A 303 6.29 9.43 5.98
C ASP A 303 7.83 9.42 5.89
N HIS A 304 8.48 8.25 5.86
CA HIS A 304 9.93 8.13 5.68
C HIS A 304 10.34 7.86 4.22
N SER A 305 9.41 7.69 3.29
CA SER A 305 9.69 7.67 1.85
C SER A 305 9.53 9.08 1.26
N PHE A 306 10.35 9.40 0.24
CA PHE A 306 10.22 10.66 -0.50
C PHE A 306 8.89 10.79 -1.26
N ASP A 307 8.19 9.68 -1.43
CA ASP A 307 6.89 9.63 -2.08
C ASP A 307 5.80 8.87 -1.31
N GLY A 308 5.98 8.67 -0.01
CA GLY A 308 4.91 8.26 0.90
C GLY A 308 4.41 9.42 1.78
N VAL A 309 3.24 9.23 2.38
CA VAL A 309 2.71 10.10 3.44
C VAL A 309 2.04 9.27 4.53
N GLY A 310 1.93 9.87 5.71
CA GLY A 310 1.17 9.37 6.85
C GLY A 310 2.01 8.65 7.90
N HIS A 311 1.53 8.63 9.14
CA HIS A 311 2.36 8.33 10.32
C HIS A 311 2.01 7.00 11.02
N PHE A 312 0.87 6.38 10.70
CA PHE A 312 0.34 5.23 11.48
C PHE A 312 0.13 3.93 10.69
N PRO A 313 1.10 3.49 9.84
CA PRO A 313 0.90 2.32 9.00
C PRO A 313 0.75 1.01 9.79
N TYR A 314 1.46 0.86 10.92
CA TYR A 314 1.41 -0.34 11.75
C TYR A 314 0.07 -0.50 12.49
N GLU A 315 -0.46 0.59 13.05
CA GLU A 315 -1.79 0.63 13.64
C GLU A 315 -2.86 0.32 12.58
N TYR A 316 -2.75 0.92 11.40
CA TYR A 316 -3.70 0.65 10.32
C TYR A 316 -3.67 -0.83 9.91
N ALA A 317 -2.48 -1.40 9.66
CA ALA A 317 -2.29 -2.80 9.33
C ALA A 317 -2.94 -3.74 10.38
N ARG A 318 -2.69 -3.50 11.66
CA ARG A 318 -3.15 -4.36 12.77
C ARG A 318 -4.64 -4.18 13.09
N ASP A 319 -5.10 -2.93 13.16
CA ASP A 319 -6.38 -2.58 13.79
C ASP A 319 -7.47 -2.20 12.78
N VAL A 320 -7.11 -1.88 11.53
CA VAL A 320 -8.07 -1.56 10.44
C VAL A 320 -8.09 -2.68 9.41
N ALA A 321 -6.95 -2.94 8.76
CA ALA A 321 -6.83 -4.02 7.78
C ALA A 321 -6.83 -5.42 8.43
N CYS A 322 -6.65 -5.50 9.76
CA CYS A 322 -6.64 -6.74 10.54
C CYS A 322 -5.67 -7.79 9.98
N LEU A 323 -4.48 -7.38 9.57
CA LEU A 323 -3.43 -8.26 9.07
C LEU A 323 -2.80 -9.06 10.21
N ASP A 324 -2.31 -10.25 9.88
CA ASP A 324 -1.55 -11.12 10.78
C ASP A 324 -0.06 -10.74 10.76
N PHE A 325 0.46 -10.31 9.61
CA PHE A 325 1.83 -9.80 9.50
C PHE A 325 1.95 -8.59 8.58
N TYR A 326 3.02 -7.80 8.76
CA TYR A 326 3.25 -6.57 8.02
C TYR A 326 4.73 -6.21 7.88
N ALA A 327 5.10 -5.65 6.73
CA ALA A 327 6.38 -5.01 6.50
C ALA A 327 6.16 -3.61 5.88
N LEU A 328 6.70 -2.58 6.54
CA LEU A 328 6.86 -1.26 5.94
C LEU A 328 8.19 -1.26 5.16
N THR A 329 8.16 -0.87 3.89
CA THR A 329 9.28 -1.02 2.95
C THR A 329 9.58 0.30 2.26
N GLU A 330 9.90 1.31 3.06
CA GLU A 330 10.22 2.64 2.55
C GLU A 330 11.42 2.63 1.60
N HIS A 331 11.43 3.58 0.67
CA HIS A 331 12.61 3.92 -0.13
C HIS A 331 13.77 4.36 0.76
N CYS A 332 14.82 3.53 0.83
CA CYS A 332 15.93 3.79 1.73
C CYS A 332 17.06 4.61 1.11
N GLU A 333 17.03 4.93 -0.19
CA GLU A 333 18.14 5.55 -0.94
C GLU A 333 18.54 6.93 -0.41
N ARG A 334 17.60 7.61 0.26
CA ARG A 334 17.74 8.96 0.78
C ARG A 334 17.78 9.02 2.32
N TRP A 335 17.81 7.88 2.98
CA TRP A 335 17.80 7.83 4.44
C TRP A 335 19.10 8.28 5.07
N ASP A 336 18.96 8.93 6.23
CA ASP A 336 20.03 9.05 7.21
C ASP A 336 19.92 7.92 8.27
N SER A 337 20.80 7.93 9.27
CA SER A 337 20.78 6.93 10.34
C SER A 337 19.52 6.98 11.22
N GLY A 338 18.78 8.09 11.23
CA GLY A 338 17.60 8.29 12.07
C GLY A 338 16.37 7.52 11.57
N ALA A 339 16.12 7.53 10.25
CA ALA A 339 14.98 6.83 9.66
C ALA A 339 15.02 5.31 9.90
N TRP A 340 16.19 4.68 9.73
CA TRP A 340 16.36 3.25 10.01
C TRP A 340 16.13 2.90 11.48
N GLN A 341 16.68 3.72 12.39
CA GLN A 341 16.49 3.51 13.82
C GLN A 341 15.01 3.63 14.20
N HIS A 342 14.31 4.63 13.66
CA HIS A 342 12.88 4.79 13.85
C HIS A 342 12.11 3.54 13.40
N LEU A 343 12.43 3.00 12.22
CA LEU A 343 11.79 1.78 11.73
C LEU A 343 12.06 0.57 12.64
N CYS A 344 13.30 0.40 13.12
CA CYS A 344 13.65 -0.64 14.09
C CYS A 344 12.81 -0.55 15.37
N GLU A 345 12.60 0.67 15.86
CA GLU A 345 11.76 0.94 17.03
C GLU A 345 10.29 0.60 16.78
N GLN A 346 9.72 0.97 15.62
CA GLN A 346 8.34 0.63 15.25
C GLN A 346 8.14 -0.89 15.12
N VAL A 347 9.03 -1.57 14.39
CA VAL A 347 8.98 -3.03 14.23
C VAL A 347 8.96 -3.72 15.59
N THR A 348 9.81 -3.28 16.52
CA THR A 348 9.88 -3.83 17.89
C THR A 348 8.61 -3.51 18.69
N LYS A 349 8.15 -2.26 18.65
CA LYS A 349 6.96 -1.77 19.38
C LYS A 349 5.70 -2.53 19.00
N PHE A 350 5.51 -2.83 17.70
CA PHE A 350 4.29 -3.45 17.20
C PHE A 350 4.33 -4.97 17.14
N HIS A 351 5.50 -5.59 17.26
CA HIS A 351 5.61 -7.03 17.22
C HIS A 351 4.89 -7.69 18.40
N GLN A 352 3.91 -8.54 18.09
CA GLN A 352 3.13 -9.29 19.06
C GLN A 352 3.02 -10.75 18.57
N PRO A 353 3.96 -11.62 18.95
CA PRO A 353 3.89 -13.07 18.73
C PRO A 353 2.50 -13.65 18.93
N GLY A 354 2.02 -14.45 17.98
CA GLY A 354 0.67 -15.04 18.02
C GLY A 354 -0.49 -14.10 17.66
N ARG A 355 -0.23 -12.81 17.40
CA ARG A 355 -1.28 -11.81 17.08
C ARG A 355 -0.96 -10.89 15.90
N PHE A 356 0.25 -10.34 15.84
CA PHE A 356 0.68 -9.41 14.80
C PHE A 356 2.21 -9.44 14.64
N VAL A 357 2.69 -9.97 13.52
CA VAL A 357 4.12 -10.13 13.23
C VAL A 357 4.62 -8.99 12.36
N THR A 358 5.74 -8.38 12.74
CA THR A 358 6.37 -7.30 11.98
C THR A 358 7.71 -7.74 11.43
N PHE A 359 8.00 -7.39 10.19
CA PHE A 359 9.31 -7.57 9.58
C PHE A 359 10.05 -6.24 9.50
N LEU A 360 11.36 -6.27 9.79
CA LEU A 360 12.24 -5.16 9.46
C LEU A 360 12.65 -5.32 8.00
N ALA A 361 12.36 -4.30 7.20
CA ALA A 361 12.49 -4.35 5.75
C ALA A 361 12.73 -2.96 5.16
N TYR A 362 13.13 -2.90 3.89
CA TYR A 362 13.23 -1.66 3.11
C TYR A 362 13.06 -1.97 1.62
N GLU A 363 12.73 -0.96 0.82
CA GLU A 363 12.81 -1.05 -0.63
C GLU A 363 14.20 -0.61 -1.13
N ALA A 364 14.80 -1.44 -1.98
CA ALA A 364 15.99 -1.11 -2.77
C ALA A 364 15.58 -0.85 -4.22
N THR A 365 15.69 0.41 -4.64
CA THR A 365 15.30 0.91 -5.96
C THR A 365 16.49 0.91 -6.91
N PHE A 366 16.47 -0.02 -7.88
CA PHE A 366 17.42 -0.04 -8.98
C PHE A 366 16.74 0.25 -10.32
N HIS A 367 17.44 0.96 -11.21
CA HIS A 367 17.00 1.15 -12.59
C HIS A 367 17.02 -0.16 -13.39
N GLU A 368 16.31 -0.19 -14.51
CA GLU A 368 16.45 -1.25 -15.52
C GLU A 368 17.93 -1.52 -15.84
N PRO A 369 18.37 -2.79 -15.90
CA PRO A 369 17.55 -4.01 -15.88
C PRO A 369 17.39 -4.67 -14.51
N TRP A 370 17.73 -3.98 -13.42
CA TRP A 370 17.87 -4.61 -12.10
C TRP A 370 16.58 -4.63 -11.29
N GLY A 371 15.71 -3.64 -11.50
CA GLY A 371 14.40 -3.51 -10.89
C GLY A 371 14.37 -3.26 -9.40
N HIS A 372 13.23 -2.83 -8.88
CA HIS A 372 13.05 -2.56 -7.46
C HIS A 372 12.82 -3.86 -6.70
N HIS A 373 13.37 -3.95 -5.48
CA HIS A 373 13.32 -5.13 -4.63
C HIS A 373 13.04 -4.74 -3.19
N ASN A 374 12.04 -5.35 -2.58
CA ASN A 374 11.92 -5.30 -1.12
C ASN A 374 12.88 -6.30 -0.49
N VAL A 375 13.55 -5.87 0.58
CA VAL A 375 14.50 -6.67 1.35
C VAL A 375 13.93 -6.87 2.75
N TYR A 376 13.72 -8.12 3.15
CA TYR A 376 13.17 -8.48 4.45
C TYR A 376 14.21 -9.26 5.25
N PHE A 377 14.32 -8.97 6.55
CA PHE A 377 15.19 -9.72 7.45
C PHE A 377 14.38 -10.63 8.36
N ARG A 378 14.86 -11.87 8.52
CA ARG A 378 14.26 -12.84 9.46
C ARG A 378 14.33 -12.34 10.90
N ASP A 379 15.49 -11.80 11.27
CA ASP A 379 15.82 -11.40 12.63
C ASP A 379 16.26 -9.92 12.63
N PRO A 380 15.52 -8.99 13.28
CA PRO A 380 15.85 -7.56 13.25
C PRO A 380 17.23 -7.20 13.80
N ALA A 381 17.79 -8.02 14.68
CA ALA A 381 19.12 -7.81 15.24
C ALA A 381 20.26 -7.96 14.21
N ASP A 382 20.02 -8.71 13.14
CA ASP A 382 20.99 -8.94 12.05
C ASP A 382 20.75 -8.00 10.86
N ALA A 383 19.71 -7.17 10.93
CA ALA A 383 19.27 -6.30 9.86
C ALA A 383 20.16 -5.08 9.70
N VAL A 384 20.45 -4.73 8.45
CA VAL A 384 21.25 -3.57 8.08
C VAL A 384 20.83 -3.11 6.70
N ILE A 385 20.84 -1.80 6.46
CA ILE A 385 20.66 -1.26 5.12
C ILE A 385 21.95 -1.52 4.34
N VAL A 386 21.87 -2.33 3.30
CA VAL A 386 23.00 -2.65 2.42
C VAL A 386 22.58 -2.67 0.97
N GLY A 387 23.50 -2.32 0.06
CA GLY A 387 23.32 -2.51 -1.38
C GLY A 387 22.35 -1.55 -2.07
N ALA A 388 21.39 -0.95 -1.36
CA ALA A 388 20.40 -0.04 -1.95
C ALA A 388 21.02 1.25 -2.52
N HIS A 389 22.08 1.77 -1.89
CA HIS A 389 22.76 2.99 -2.34
C HIS A 389 23.90 2.74 -3.34
N THR A 390 24.22 1.48 -3.65
CA THR A 390 25.48 1.13 -4.32
C THR A 390 25.27 0.03 -5.34
N GLY A 391 24.90 0.41 -6.56
CA GLY A 391 25.05 -0.43 -7.74
C GLY A 391 23.79 -1.16 -8.18
N THR A 392 23.83 -2.50 -8.14
CA THR A 392 22.88 -3.41 -8.78
C THR A 392 22.30 -4.42 -7.77
N VAL A 393 21.30 -5.19 -8.20
CA VAL A 393 20.79 -6.30 -7.37
C VAL A 393 21.87 -7.34 -7.03
N LEU A 394 22.89 -7.49 -7.87
CA LEU A 394 24.02 -8.40 -7.60
C LEU A 394 24.87 -7.90 -6.43
N ASP A 395 25.09 -6.59 -6.34
CA ASP A 395 25.82 -5.96 -5.25
C ASP A 395 25.04 -6.07 -3.95
N LEU A 396 23.71 -5.90 -4.01
CA LEU A 396 22.80 -6.16 -2.90
C LEU A 396 22.94 -7.60 -2.38
N TRP A 397 22.80 -8.60 -3.25
CA TRP A 397 22.94 -10.00 -2.84
C TRP A 397 24.32 -10.32 -2.28
N HIS A 398 25.38 -9.79 -2.89
CA HIS A 398 26.74 -9.95 -2.35
C HIS A 398 26.84 -9.38 -0.92
N ALA A 399 26.24 -8.20 -0.68
CA ALA A 399 26.25 -7.57 0.64
C ALA A 399 25.37 -8.31 1.67
N LEU A 400 24.32 -9.01 1.21
CA LEU A 400 23.44 -9.81 2.07
C LEU A 400 24.06 -11.16 2.48
N ARG A 401 25.12 -11.63 1.82
CA ARG A 401 25.75 -12.92 2.16
C ARG A 401 26.03 -13.07 3.65
N GLY A 402 25.67 -14.24 4.18
CA GLY A 402 25.79 -14.56 5.61
C GLY A 402 24.64 -14.04 6.46
N ARG A 403 23.62 -13.40 5.88
CA ARG A 403 22.41 -12.94 6.58
C ARG A 403 21.19 -13.75 6.12
N ARG A 404 20.24 -13.93 7.04
CA ARG A 404 18.93 -14.51 6.71
C ARG A 404 18.01 -13.41 6.21
N ALA A 405 18.03 -13.21 4.90
CA ALA A 405 17.27 -12.19 4.21
C ALA A 405 16.51 -12.77 3.01
N LEU A 406 15.44 -12.08 2.63
CA LEU A 406 14.62 -12.37 1.46
C LEU A 406 14.55 -11.10 0.61
N THR A 407 14.72 -11.23 -0.70
CA THR A 407 14.52 -10.17 -1.68
C THR A 407 13.36 -10.53 -2.60
N VAL A 408 12.40 -9.62 -2.76
CA VAL A 408 11.23 -9.83 -3.64
C VAL A 408 11.19 -8.70 -4.66
N PRO A 409 11.43 -8.98 -5.96
CA PRO A 409 11.18 -8.00 -7.01
C PRO A 409 9.68 -7.72 -7.14
N HIS A 410 9.34 -6.47 -7.41
CA HIS A 410 7.95 -6.02 -7.54
C HIS A 410 7.73 -5.14 -8.76
N HIS A 411 6.46 -5.04 -9.17
CA HIS A 411 5.98 -4.38 -10.40
C HIS A 411 6.95 -4.58 -11.59
N THR A 412 7.33 -5.83 -11.85
CA THR A 412 8.57 -6.20 -12.55
C THR A 412 8.57 -5.86 -14.03
N GLY A 413 7.39 -5.67 -14.63
CA GLY A 413 7.18 -5.31 -16.02
C GLY A 413 6.58 -3.91 -16.19
N VAL A 414 6.75 -3.00 -15.23
CA VAL A 414 6.18 -1.65 -15.29
C VAL A 414 7.05 -0.68 -16.09
N ALA A 415 6.41 0.23 -16.82
CA ALA A 415 7.02 1.44 -17.36
C ALA A 415 6.42 2.65 -16.64
N PHE A 416 7.27 3.48 -16.03
CA PHE A 416 6.87 4.72 -15.37
C PHE A 416 6.65 5.82 -16.42
N SER A 417 5.65 5.61 -17.28
CA SER A 417 5.19 6.55 -18.31
C SER A 417 3.70 6.82 -18.15
N PRO A 418 3.21 8.04 -18.46
CA PRO A 418 1.78 8.34 -18.45
C PRO A 418 0.99 7.57 -19.51
N LYS A 419 -0.21 7.08 -19.15
CA LYS A 419 -1.17 6.39 -20.03
C LYS A 419 -1.52 7.12 -21.34
N THR A 420 -1.37 8.44 -21.40
CA THR A 420 -1.76 9.28 -22.55
C THR A 420 -0.65 9.43 -23.59
N ALA A 421 0.53 8.89 -23.34
CA ALA A 421 1.66 9.02 -24.23
C ALA A 421 2.19 7.63 -24.58
N GLY A 422 1.86 7.15 -25.78
CA GLY A 422 2.50 5.97 -26.34
C GLY A 422 4.01 6.11 -26.21
N SER A 423 4.65 5.11 -25.60
CA SER A 423 6.10 4.94 -25.44
C SER A 423 6.91 6.24 -25.56
N ILE A 424 6.82 7.10 -24.54
CA ILE A 424 7.64 8.32 -24.48
C ILE A 424 9.13 7.92 -24.50
N PRO A 425 9.94 8.43 -25.43
CA PRO A 425 11.40 8.34 -25.33
C PRO A 425 11.86 9.01 -24.03
N GLY A 426 12.40 8.24 -23.09
CA GLY A 426 12.78 8.71 -21.75
C GLY A 426 11.96 8.14 -20.58
N SER A 427 10.99 7.23 -20.84
CA SER A 427 10.37 6.42 -19.79
C SER A 427 11.43 5.75 -18.94
N THR A 428 11.41 5.98 -17.63
CA THR A 428 12.16 5.16 -16.69
C THR A 428 11.36 3.88 -16.42
N SER A 429 12.06 2.80 -16.13
CA SER A 429 11.46 1.49 -15.87
C SER A 429 12.36 0.76 -14.88
N PRO A 430 11.79 0.02 -13.92
CA PRO A 430 12.50 -0.91 -13.08
C PRO A 430 12.35 -2.34 -13.64
N ALA A 431 12.30 -2.49 -14.96
CA ALA A 431 12.08 -3.79 -15.56
C ALA A 431 13.18 -4.78 -15.16
N VAL A 432 12.76 -5.97 -14.75
CA VAL A 432 13.68 -6.99 -14.21
C VAL A 432 14.21 -7.87 -15.34
N ASP A 433 15.52 -7.99 -15.47
CA ASP A 433 16.15 -9.05 -16.26
C ASP A 433 16.32 -10.33 -15.43
N TRP A 434 15.56 -11.34 -15.83
CA TRP A 434 15.62 -12.67 -15.26
C TRP A 434 16.87 -13.48 -15.67
N SER A 435 17.89 -12.91 -16.31
CA SER A 435 19.14 -13.63 -16.60
C SER A 435 19.99 -13.80 -15.33
N HIS A 436 19.73 -12.93 -14.35
CA HIS A 436 20.35 -12.92 -13.04
C HIS A 436 19.36 -13.44 -11.99
N HIS A 437 19.79 -14.42 -11.20
CA HIS A 437 19.00 -15.01 -10.12
C HIS A 437 19.91 -15.54 -9.03
N ASP A 438 19.47 -15.35 -7.80
CA ASP A 438 20.12 -15.86 -6.60
C ASP A 438 19.08 -16.63 -5.80
N PRO A 439 19.10 -17.97 -5.82
CA PRO A 439 18.08 -18.78 -5.16
C PRO A 439 18.17 -18.73 -3.63
N GLU A 440 19.21 -18.15 -3.04
CA GLU A 440 19.26 -17.89 -1.59
C GLU A 440 18.36 -16.72 -1.22
N PHE A 441 18.40 -15.64 -2.00
CA PHE A 441 17.75 -14.37 -1.65
C PHE A 441 16.48 -14.09 -2.45
N ARG A 442 16.39 -14.48 -3.72
CA ARG A 442 15.20 -14.24 -4.53
C ARG A 442 14.34 -15.50 -4.54
N ARG A 443 13.42 -15.62 -3.59
CA ARG A 443 12.54 -16.80 -3.45
C ARG A 443 11.13 -16.60 -3.98
N ALA A 444 10.69 -15.35 -4.09
CA ALA A 444 9.34 -15.02 -4.56
C ALA A 444 9.38 -13.80 -5.49
N VAL A 445 8.28 -13.58 -6.20
CA VAL A 445 7.99 -12.37 -6.98
C VAL A 445 6.65 -11.79 -6.53
N GLU A 446 6.56 -10.46 -6.44
CA GLU A 446 5.26 -9.81 -6.23
C GLU A 446 4.47 -9.86 -7.55
N ILE A 447 3.49 -10.75 -7.61
CA ILE A 447 2.71 -10.99 -8.84
C ILE A 447 1.60 -9.94 -9.02
N TYR A 448 1.27 -9.19 -7.97
CA TYR A 448 0.25 -8.15 -8.02
C TYR A 448 0.46 -7.10 -6.93
N SER A 449 0.26 -5.84 -7.30
CA SER A 449 0.06 -4.73 -6.36
C SER A 449 -0.96 -3.71 -6.87
N GLY A 450 -1.11 -2.59 -6.16
CA GLY A 450 -1.92 -1.46 -6.62
C GLY A 450 -1.59 -1.08 -8.07
N HIS A 451 -0.33 -1.17 -8.47
CA HIS A 451 0.10 -0.89 -9.85
C HIS A 451 -0.54 -1.79 -10.90
N GLY A 452 -0.81 -3.06 -10.61
CA GLY A 452 -1.29 -4.05 -11.58
C GLY A 452 -0.59 -5.40 -11.42
N GLN A 453 -0.87 -6.32 -12.33
CA GLN A 453 -0.31 -7.67 -12.32
C GLN A 453 1.08 -7.74 -12.97
N SER A 454 1.92 -8.63 -12.43
CA SER A 454 3.24 -9.04 -12.93
C SER A 454 3.27 -10.54 -13.30
N GLU A 455 2.11 -11.17 -13.54
CA GLU A 455 1.97 -12.56 -14.00
C GLU A 455 2.51 -12.72 -15.43
N PHE A 456 2.06 -11.89 -16.38
CA PHE A 456 2.42 -11.97 -17.81
C PHE A 456 2.22 -10.63 -18.54
N TYR A 457 2.86 -10.45 -19.70
CA TYR A 457 2.62 -9.28 -20.55
C TYR A 457 1.28 -9.41 -21.29
N ASP A 458 0.32 -8.55 -20.93
CA ASP A 458 -0.90 -8.30 -21.68
C ASP A 458 -1.48 -6.94 -21.27
N PRO A 459 -1.30 -5.89 -22.11
CA PRO A 459 -1.80 -4.56 -21.79
C PRO A 459 -3.33 -4.46 -21.81
N GLU A 460 -4.03 -5.42 -22.44
CA GLU A 460 -5.50 -5.45 -22.52
C GLU A 460 -6.13 -6.21 -21.33
N PHE A 461 -5.34 -6.93 -20.54
CA PHE A 461 -5.82 -7.66 -19.37
C PHE A 461 -6.41 -6.71 -18.31
N ASP A 462 -7.49 -7.10 -17.64
CA ASP A 462 -8.23 -6.20 -16.73
C ASP A 462 -7.43 -5.76 -15.49
N LEU A 463 -6.38 -6.50 -15.13
CA LEU A 463 -5.45 -6.13 -14.05
C LEU A 463 -4.10 -5.61 -14.58
N SER A 464 -3.98 -5.28 -15.87
CA SER A 464 -2.76 -4.68 -16.43
C SER A 464 -2.43 -3.33 -15.81
N TYR A 465 -1.19 -2.87 -15.96
CA TYR A 465 -0.77 -1.55 -15.48
C TYR A 465 -1.61 -0.42 -16.12
N GLU A 466 -2.01 -0.59 -17.38
CA GLU A 466 -2.89 0.30 -18.14
C GLU A 466 -4.26 0.47 -17.50
N ASN A 467 -4.77 -0.57 -16.85
CA ASN A 467 -6.11 -0.60 -16.25
C ASN A 467 -6.11 -0.25 -14.75
N SER A 468 -4.94 0.03 -14.16
CA SER A 468 -4.82 0.42 -12.75
C SER A 468 -5.35 1.82 -12.48
N ASP A 469 -6.22 1.98 -11.49
CA ASP A 469 -6.62 3.27 -10.93
C ASP A 469 -5.66 3.78 -9.84
N PHE A 470 -4.63 3.00 -9.49
CA PHE A 470 -3.63 3.36 -8.49
C PHE A 470 -2.49 4.20 -9.08
N SER A 471 -2.17 4.02 -10.36
CA SER A 471 -1.09 4.74 -11.02
C SER A 471 -1.41 5.02 -12.49
N THR A 472 -0.62 5.90 -13.11
CA THR A 472 -0.71 6.20 -14.54
C THR A 472 0.26 5.36 -15.37
N ASN A 473 0.82 4.28 -14.82
CA ASN A 473 1.87 3.48 -15.46
C ASN A 473 1.34 2.60 -16.60
N THR A 474 2.27 2.05 -17.40
CA THR A 474 1.97 1.12 -18.51
C THR A 474 2.83 -0.15 -18.43
N SER A 475 2.47 -1.15 -19.20
CA SER A 475 3.19 -2.42 -19.32
C SER A 475 4.39 -2.28 -20.25
N ARG A 476 5.54 -2.78 -19.81
CA ARG A 476 6.72 -2.97 -20.66
C ARG A 476 6.63 -4.35 -21.31
N ASN A 477 6.86 -4.43 -22.61
CA ASN A 477 6.95 -5.72 -23.29
C ASN A 477 7.99 -6.63 -22.60
N GLY A 478 7.66 -7.91 -22.41
CA GLY A 478 8.49 -8.87 -21.70
C GLY A 478 9.88 -9.08 -22.32
N PRO A 479 10.76 -9.89 -21.69
CA PRO A 479 10.44 -10.93 -20.71
C PRO A 479 10.73 -10.51 -19.25
N HIS A 480 9.77 -9.87 -18.59
CA HIS A 480 9.95 -9.24 -17.27
C HIS A 480 8.95 -9.73 -16.20
N TYR A 481 8.12 -10.73 -16.52
CA TYR A 481 6.99 -11.16 -15.69
C TYR A 481 7.26 -12.50 -14.99
N ALA A 482 6.41 -12.91 -14.05
CA ALA A 482 6.56 -14.14 -13.28
C ALA A 482 6.64 -15.38 -14.18
N ARG A 483 5.80 -15.48 -15.22
CA ARG A 483 5.87 -16.57 -16.20
C ARG A 483 7.23 -16.63 -16.92
N ASP A 484 7.79 -15.48 -17.29
CA ASP A 484 9.11 -15.42 -17.92
C ASP A 484 10.21 -15.95 -16.97
N ALA A 485 10.10 -15.67 -15.68
CA ALA A 485 11.04 -16.18 -14.67
C ALA A 485 10.94 -17.71 -14.53
N TRP A 486 9.73 -18.25 -14.45
CA TRP A 486 9.50 -19.69 -14.33
C TRP A 486 9.91 -20.46 -15.58
N GLU A 487 9.63 -19.91 -16.77
CA GLU A 487 10.06 -20.48 -18.05
C GLU A 487 11.58 -20.39 -18.26
N ARG A 488 12.27 -19.49 -17.56
CA ARG A 488 13.75 -19.49 -17.47
C ARG A 488 14.29 -20.49 -16.44
N GLY A 489 13.42 -21.10 -15.65
CA GLY A 489 13.73 -22.14 -14.67
C GLY A 489 13.97 -21.66 -13.24
N HIS A 490 13.60 -20.41 -12.92
CA HIS A 490 13.69 -19.92 -11.56
C HIS A 490 12.55 -20.48 -10.70
N THR A 491 12.90 -20.97 -9.52
CA THR A 491 11.97 -21.55 -8.54
C THR A 491 11.41 -20.46 -7.62
N LEU A 492 10.58 -19.57 -8.18
CA LEU A 492 9.99 -18.43 -7.48
C LEU A 492 8.54 -18.68 -7.05
N GLY A 493 8.24 -18.45 -5.79
CA GLY A 493 6.86 -18.34 -5.28
C GLY A 493 6.23 -17.00 -5.64
N VAL A 494 4.99 -16.79 -5.22
CA VAL A 494 4.27 -15.52 -5.44
C VAL A 494 3.79 -14.92 -4.14
N VAL A 495 3.82 -13.60 -4.09
CA VAL A 495 3.17 -12.77 -3.07
C VAL A 495 2.39 -11.65 -3.74
N GLY A 496 1.39 -11.13 -3.03
CA GLY A 496 0.75 -9.86 -3.38
C GLY A 496 1.01 -8.87 -2.26
N SER A 497 1.05 -7.58 -2.59
CA SER A 497 1.26 -6.52 -1.60
C SER A 497 0.60 -5.25 -2.09
N SER A 498 0.37 -4.25 -1.25
CA SER A 498 -0.38 -3.06 -1.68
C SER A 498 0.43 -2.09 -2.54
N ASP A 499 1.70 -1.93 -2.19
CA ASP A 499 2.53 -0.78 -2.57
C ASP A 499 1.83 0.55 -2.21
N ASN A 500 1.11 0.59 -1.09
CA ASN A 500 0.36 1.78 -0.67
C ASN A 500 1.32 2.90 -0.24
N HIS A 501 1.10 4.13 -0.67
CA HIS A 501 1.94 5.29 -0.33
C HIS A 501 1.26 6.30 0.62
N ARG A 502 0.29 5.84 1.42
CA ARG A 502 -0.53 6.70 2.30
C ARG A 502 -0.73 6.12 3.70
N ALA A 503 0.19 5.29 4.17
CA ALA A 503 0.08 4.63 5.47
C ALA A 503 -1.23 3.83 5.69
N GLN A 504 -1.85 3.33 4.61
CA GLN A 504 -3.05 2.49 4.65
C GLN A 504 -2.81 1.12 3.98
N PRO A 505 -1.89 0.29 4.50
CA PRO A 505 -1.59 -1.03 3.95
C PRO A 505 -2.79 -1.99 4.05
N GLY A 506 -2.81 -3.00 3.18
CA GLY A 506 -3.81 -4.07 3.21
C GLY A 506 -5.22 -3.69 2.76
N ARG A 507 -5.41 -2.60 2.02
CA ARG A 507 -6.70 -2.26 1.38
C ARG A 507 -7.08 -3.35 0.36
N GLY A 508 -8.36 -3.73 0.35
CA GLY A 508 -8.87 -4.95 -0.27
C GLY A 508 -8.73 -5.07 -1.79
N GLU A 509 -8.32 -4.01 -2.48
CA GLU A 509 -8.08 -3.94 -3.92
C GLU A 509 -6.60 -3.84 -4.32
N LEU A 510 -5.69 -3.63 -3.34
CA LEU A 510 -4.30 -3.29 -3.62
C LEU A 510 -3.36 -4.49 -3.61
N GLY A 511 -3.72 -5.61 -2.96
CA GLY A 511 -2.90 -6.83 -2.95
C GLY A 511 -2.60 -7.31 -1.53
N LEU A 512 -2.56 -8.64 -1.35
CA LEU A 512 -2.19 -9.28 -0.10
C LEU A 512 -1.39 -10.57 -0.33
N ALA A 513 -0.51 -10.86 0.61
CA ALA A 513 0.21 -12.12 0.72
C ALA A 513 -0.55 -13.03 1.68
N ALA A 514 -0.65 -14.30 1.30
CA ALA A 514 -1.24 -15.34 2.12
C ALA A 514 -0.17 -16.42 2.34
N VAL A 515 0.10 -16.77 3.60
CA VAL A 515 1.24 -17.61 4.00
C VAL A 515 0.77 -18.77 4.86
N TYR A 516 1.11 -19.99 4.45
CA TYR A 516 0.92 -21.18 5.26
C TYR A 516 2.13 -21.38 6.20
N ALA A 517 1.94 -21.12 7.49
CA ALA A 517 3.00 -21.24 8.50
C ALA A 517 2.51 -22.02 9.73
N PRO A 518 3.40 -22.72 10.46
CA PRO A 518 3.00 -23.51 11.64
C PRO A 518 2.58 -22.65 12.83
N ALA A 519 3.05 -21.40 12.92
CA ALA A 519 2.65 -20.44 13.94
C ALA A 519 2.80 -19.00 13.44
N LEU A 520 2.07 -18.08 14.09
CA LEU A 520 2.18 -16.64 13.84
C LEU A 520 3.36 -16.04 14.61
N GLU A 521 4.56 -16.50 14.24
CA GLU A 521 5.84 -16.09 14.79
C GLU A 521 6.72 -15.53 13.67
N ARG A 522 7.57 -14.55 13.96
CA ARG A 522 8.40 -13.89 12.92
C ARG A 522 9.23 -14.90 12.13
N GLY A 523 9.91 -15.79 12.84
CA GLY A 523 10.74 -16.83 12.22
C GLY A 523 9.92 -17.77 11.33
N GLU A 524 8.80 -18.28 11.84
CA GLU A 524 7.97 -19.26 11.13
C GLU A 524 7.30 -18.66 9.88
N VAL A 525 6.82 -17.41 9.95
CA VAL A 525 6.25 -16.72 8.79
C VAL A 525 7.35 -16.38 7.77
N PHE A 526 8.53 -15.95 8.22
CA PHE A 526 9.67 -15.71 7.32
C PHE A 526 10.10 -16.99 6.60
N ASP A 527 10.27 -18.08 7.34
CA ASP A 527 10.73 -19.36 6.80
C ASP A 527 9.69 -19.89 5.78
N ALA A 528 8.38 -19.74 6.04
CA ALA A 528 7.33 -20.05 5.08
C ALA A 528 7.34 -19.16 3.82
N LEU A 529 7.63 -17.86 3.95
CA LEU A 529 7.84 -16.96 2.80
C LEU A 529 9.06 -17.40 1.96
N HIS A 530 10.16 -17.75 2.61
CA HIS A 530 11.40 -18.21 1.97
C HIS A 530 11.23 -19.56 1.26
N ASP A 531 10.46 -20.46 1.87
CA ASP A 531 10.11 -21.79 1.32
C ASP A 531 8.97 -21.74 0.30
N ARG A 532 8.43 -20.53 0.01
CA ARG A 532 7.37 -20.29 -0.99
C ARG A 532 6.03 -20.94 -0.64
N HIS A 533 5.76 -21.22 0.63
CA HIS A 533 4.45 -21.68 1.10
C HIS A 533 3.45 -20.52 1.12
N THR A 534 3.31 -19.87 -0.02
CA THR A 534 2.66 -18.58 -0.18
C THR A 534 1.75 -18.57 -1.40
N TYR A 535 0.78 -17.68 -1.37
CA TYR A 535 0.04 -17.28 -2.56
C TYR A 535 -0.34 -15.81 -2.47
N ALA A 536 -0.79 -15.26 -3.59
CA ALA A 536 -1.14 -13.86 -3.71
C ALA A 536 -2.63 -13.69 -3.96
N THR A 537 -3.21 -12.59 -3.48
CA THR A 537 -4.52 -12.13 -3.93
C THR A 537 -4.48 -10.65 -4.26
N THR A 538 -5.47 -10.17 -4.99
CA THR A 538 -5.66 -8.73 -5.21
C THR A 538 -6.13 -7.97 -3.95
N GLY A 539 -6.25 -8.65 -2.81
CA GLY A 539 -6.67 -8.09 -1.51
C GLY A 539 -7.91 -8.75 -0.91
N ALA A 540 -8.71 -9.46 -1.70
CA ALA A 540 -9.75 -10.33 -1.16
C ALA A 540 -9.13 -11.56 -0.49
N ARG A 541 -9.58 -11.90 0.72
CA ARG A 541 -9.08 -13.07 1.47
C ARG A 541 -9.68 -14.39 0.97
N ILE A 542 -9.40 -14.72 -0.29
CA ILE A 542 -9.80 -15.96 -0.96
C ILE A 542 -8.96 -17.11 -0.40
N LEU A 543 -9.59 -18.18 0.09
CA LEU A 543 -8.85 -19.35 0.54
C LEU A 543 -8.49 -20.21 -0.66
N LEU A 544 -7.23 -20.59 -0.76
CA LEU A 544 -6.70 -21.40 -1.85
C LEU A 544 -5.77 -22.47 -1.26
N ASP A 545 -6.03 -23.73 -1.61
CA ASP A 545 -5.09 -24.85 -1.46
C ASP A 545 -4.91 -25.51 -2.82
N PHE A 546 -3.66 -25.67 -3.22
CA PHE A 546 -3.26 -26.23 -4.50
C PHE A 546 -2.12 -27.21 -4.26
N ARG A 547 -2.30 -28.43 -4.77
CA ARG A 547 -1.34 -29.52 -4.59
C ARG A 547 -1.12 -30.28 -5.89
N VAL A 548 0.09 -30.79 -6.07
CA VAL A 548 0.43 -31.80 -7.09
C VAL A 548 0.95 -33.05 -6.37
N GLY A 549 0.25 -34.16 -6.52
CA GLY A 549 0.36 -35.29 -5.61
C GLY A 549 0.10 -34.84 -4.17
N ASP A 550 1.03 -35.16 -3.27
CA ASP A 550 0.99 -34.73 -1.87
C ASP A 550 1.75 -33.42 -1.61
N VAL A 551 2.35 -32.81 -2.64
CA VAL A 551 3.20 -31.61 -2.51
C VAL A 551 2.34 -30.34 -2.61
N PRO A 552 2.39 -29.43 -1.62
CA PRO A 552 1.66 -28.16 -1.67
C PRO A 552 2.34 -27.15 -2.62
N MET A 553 1.60 -26.10 -2.98
CA MET A 553 2.12 -24.89 -3.64
C MET A 553 3.45 -24.42 -3.03
N GLY A 554 4.41 -24.06 -3.88
CA GLY A 554 5.78 -23.70 -3.48
C GLY A 554 6.79 -24.86 -3.48
N GLY A 555 6.30 -26.09 -3.44
CA GLY A 555 7.12 -27.31 -3.33
C GLY A 555 7.55 -27.96 -4.64
N THR A 556 8.34 -29.02 -4.55
CA THR A 556 8.81 -29.83 -5.69
C THR A 556 8.42 -31.30 -5.54
N LEU A 557 7.76 -31.85 -6.56
CA LEU A 557 7.42 -33.27 -6.69
C LEU A 557 8.41 -33.97 -7.64
N ARG A 558 8.91 -35.13 -7.24
CA ARG A 558 9.68 -36.04 -8.12
C ARG A 558 8.83 -37.23 -8.50
N THR A 559 8.53 -37.39 -9.80
CA THR A 559 7.69 -38.49 -10.30
C THR A 559 8.04 -38.85 -11.74
N SER A 560 7.83 -40.10 -12.14
CA SER A 560 7.91 -40.56 -13.54
C SER A 560 6.55 -40.70 -14.21
N GLY A 561 5.47 -40.58 -13.45
CA GLY A 561 4.10 -40.74 -13.93
C GLY A 561 3.45 -39.41 -14.32
N PRO A 562 2.18 -39.43 -14.75
CA PRO A 562 1.37 -38.23 -14.92
C PRO A 562 1.34 -37.38 -13.64
N ALA A 563 1.27 -36.05 -13.81
CA ALA A 563 1.06 -35.16 -12.68
C ALA A 563 -0.44 -35.08 -12.38
N THR A 564 -0.85 -35.53 -11.20
CA THR A 564 -2.21 -35.34 -10.70
C THR A 564 -2.20 -34.38 -9.54
N GLY A 565 -3.29 -33.67 -9.30
CA GLY A 565 -3.35 -32.68 -8.24
C GLY A 565 -4.76 -32.37 -7.78
N THR A 566 -4.84 -31.50 -6.78
CA THR A 566 -6.10 -31.00 -6.23
C THR A 566 -6.10 -29.48 -6.18
N VAL A 567 -7.28 -28.91 -6.34
CA VAL A 567 -7.55 -27.48 -6.13
C VAL A 567 -8.73 -27.38 -5.17
N ARG A 568 -8.58 -26.65 -4.08
CA ARG A 568 -9.66 -26.27 -3.17
C ARG A 568 -9.69 -24.75 -3.02
N VAL A 569 -10.85 -24.15 -3.26
CA VAL A 569 -11.05 -22.71 -3.25
C VAL A 569 -12.32 -22.37 -2.47
N SER A 570 -12.22 -21.37 -1.60
CA SER A 570 -13.39 -20.68 -1.03
C SER A 570 -13.25 -19.18 -1.25
N GLY A 571 -14.10 -18.65 -2.11
CA GLY A 571 -14.17 -17.23 -2.43
C GLY A 571 -14.88 -16.40 -1.36
N THR A 572 -14.60 -15.10 -1.39
CA THR A 572 -15.39 -14.06 -0.69
C THR A 572 -16.62 -13.64 -1.50
N ASP A 573 -16.72 -14.07 -2.76
CA ASP A 573 -17.87 -13.93 -3.66
C ASP A 573 -17.87 -15.12 -4.64
N VAL A 574 -18.85 -15.20 -5.54
CA VAL A 574 -18.99 -16.25 -6.54
C VAL A 574 -17.77 -16.31 -7.45
N LEU A 575 -17.21 -17.52 -7.59
CA LEU A 575 -16.09 -17.82 -8.46
C LEU A 575 -16.52 -17.78 -9.92
N ALA A 576 -15.81 -16.97 -10.71
CA ALA A 576 -15.97 -16.87 -12.15
C ALA A 576 -15.13 -17.92 -12.89
N SER A 577 -13.87 -18.09 -12.49
CA SER A 577 -12.99 -19.10 -13.08
C SER A 577 -11.99 -19.66 -12.08
N VAL A 578 -11.65 -20.93 -12.26
CA VAL A 578 -10.51 -21.60 -11.64
C VAL A 578 -9.71 -22.26 -12.76
N GLU A 579 -8.48 -21.84 -12.96
CA GLU A 579 -7.63 -22.26 -14.09
C GLU A 579 -6.33 -22.86 -13.56
N VAL A 580 -5.98 -24.08 -14.02
CA VAL A 580 -4.66 -24.69 -13.78
C VAL A 580 -3.79 -24.41 -15.00
N PHE A 581 -2.64 -23.79 -14.76
CA PHE A 581 -1.61 -23.53 -15.75
C PHE A 581 -0.49 -24.54 -15.64
N CYS A 582 0.15 -24.84 -16.77
CA CYS A 582 1.37 -25.63 -16.85
C CYS A 582 2.37 -24.91 -17.75
N GLY A 583 3.64 -24.86 -17.35
CA GLY A 583 4.73 -24.38 -18.20
C GLY A 583 5.97 -25.27 -18.09
N ARG A 584 6.95 -25.02 -18.97
CA ARG A 584 8.20 -25.79 -19.07
C ARG A 584 9.40 -24.87 -18.88
N PRO A 585 10.19 -25.04 -17.80
CA PRO A 585 11.50 -24.43 -17.68
C PRO A 585 12.41 -24.73 -18.89
N GLY A 586 13.05 -23.70 -19.43
CA GLY A 586 13.85 -23.73 -20.65
C GLY A 586 13.07 -23.50 -21.95
N ASP A 587 11.75 -23.30 -21.89
CA ASP A 587 10.87 -23.14 -23.06
C ASP A 587 10.01 -21.88 -22.91
N ALA A 588 10.44 -20.79 -23.54
CA ALA A 588 9.78 -19.49 -23.45
C ALA A 588 8.43 -19.49 -24.18
N GLY A 589 7.40 -18.92 -23.55
CA GLY A 589 6.03 -18.91 -24.03
C GLY A 589 5.33 -20.27 -23.90
N SER A 590 5.85 -21.18 -23.07
CA SER A 590 5.29 -22.53 -22.90
C SER A 590 4.12 -22.61 -21.91
N THR A 591 3.87 -21.55 -21.13
CA THR A 591 2.79 -21.52 -20.14
C THR A 591 1.42 -21.54 -20.81
N GLU A 592 0.64 -22.58 -20.54
CA GLU A 592 -0.70 -22.79 -21.09
C GLU A 592 -1.70 -23.23 -20.01
N VAL A 593 -2.99 -23.01 -20.25
CA VAL A 593 -4.07 -23.55 -19.40
C VAL A 593 -4.28 -25.02 -19.75
N ILE A 594 -4.21 -25.90 -18.75
CA ILE A 594 -4.42 -27.35 -18.93
C ILE A 594 -5.77 -27.83 -18.39
N ALA A 595 -6.37 -27.06 -17.49
CA ALA A 595 -7.71 -27.29 -16.97
C ALA A 595 -8.35 -25.97 -16.58
N SER A 596 -9.64 -25.82 -16.85
CA SER A 596 -10.41 -24.62 -16.51
C SER A 596 -11.83 -25.01 -16.13
N TRP A 597 -12.35 -24.36 -15.09
CA TRP A 597 -13.72 -24.51 -14.63
C TRP A 597 -14.35 -23.14 -14.38
N GLU A 598 -15.66 -23.08 -14.56
CA GLU A 598 -16.51 -21.96 -14.15
C GLU A 598 -17.46 -22.46 -13.06
N PRO A 599 -17.06 -22.45 -11.77
CA PRO A 599 -17.80 -23.13 -10.72
C PRO A 599 -19.21 -22.55 -10.48
N GLN A 600 -19.41 -21.25 -10.73
CA GLN A 600 -20.67 -20.54 -10.49
C GLN A 600 -21.16 -20.61 -9.03
N GLY A 601 -20.26 -20.92 -8.09
CA GLY A 601 -20.48 -20.97 -6.65
C GLY A 601 -19.33 -20.29 -5.89
N MET A 602 -19.49 -20.10 -4.58
CA MET A 602 -18.44 -19.52 -3.72
C MET A 602 -17.39 -20.55 -3.27
N ASP A 603 -17.66 -21.84 -3.43
CA ASP A 603 -16.74 -22.92 -3.09
C ASP A 603 -16.52 -23.83 -4.30
N PHE A 604 -15.29 -24.29 -4.45
CA PHE A 604 -14.91 -25.22 -5.50
C PHE A 604 -13.81 -26.16 -5.02
N GLU A 605 -14.01 -27.46 -5.23
CA GLU A 605 -13.00 -28.47 -4.92
C GLU A 605 -13.00 -29.52 -6.03
N THR A 606 -11.83 -29.79 -6.59
CA THR A 606 -11.68 -30.78 -7.68
C THR A 606 -10.30 -31.41 -7.69
N SER A 607 -10.20 -32.55 -8.36
CA SER A 607 -8.95 -33.16 -8.78
C SER A 607 -8.70 -32.92 -10.27
N TRP A 608 -7.44 -32.85 -10.67
CA TRP A 608 -7.03 -32.73 -12.07
C TRP A 608 -5.87 -33.66 -12.40
N CYS A 609 -5.64 -33.88 -13.69
CA CYS A 609 -4.58 -34.73 -14.21
C CYS A 609 -3.99 -34.10 -15.48
N ASP A 610 -2.67 -33.99 -15.54
CA ASP A 610 -1.92 -33.78 -16.77
C ASP A 610 -1.45 -35.15 -17.27
N GLU A 611 -2.14 -35.67 -18.29
CA GLU A 611 -1.88 -37.01 -18.85
C GLU A 611 -0.52 -37.12 -19.56
N ARG A 612 0.18 -36.00 -19.79
CA ARG A 612 1.47 -35.99 -20.49
C ARG A 612 2.53 -36.62 -19.59
N PRO A 613 3.17 -37.74 -20.00
CA PRO A 613 4.14 -38.43 -19.14
C PRO A 613 5.31 -37.51 -18.77
N GLU A 614 5.76 -37.60 -17.50
CA GLU A 614 6.92 -36.87 -16.97
C GLU A 614 8.25 -37.64 -17.16
N ALA A 615 8.33 -38.48 -18.20
CA ALA A 615 9.51 -39.27 -18.52
C ALA A 615 10.63 -38.37 -19.09
N GLY A 616 11.24 -37.56 -18.23
CA GLY A 616 12.32 -36.62 -18.54
C GLY A 616 11.92 -35.14 -18.55
N GLY A 617 10.69 -34.80 -18.15
CA GLY A 617 10.18 -33.43 -18.10
C GLY A 617 10.58 -32.68 -16.82
N TYR A 618 10.78 -31.37 -16.95
CA TYR A 618 10.72 -30.41 -15.84
C TYR A 618 9.53 -29.51 -16.17
N ARG A 619 8.54 -29.44 -15.28
CA ARG A 619 7.33 -28.62 -15.45
C ARG A 619 7.03 -27.85 -14.17
N PHE A 620 6.27 -26.78 -14.29
CA PHE A 620 5.66 -26.10 -13.16
C PHE A 620 4.16 -25.99 -13.39
N TYR A 621 3.40 -26.09 -12.31
CA TYR A 621 1.95 -25.94 -12.31
C TYR A 621 1.53 -24.87 -11.31
N TYR A 622 0.57 -24.02 -11.65
CA TYR A 622 -0.01 -23.06 -10.71
C TYR A 622 -1.48 -22.81 -11.02
N VAL A 623 -2.20 -22.21 -10.08
CA VAL A 623 -3.63 -21.92 -10.22
C VAL A 623 -3.87 -20.41 -10.23
N ARG A 624 -4.78 -19.97 -11.10
CA ARG A 624 -5.40 -18.65 -11.02
C ARG A 624 -6.90 -18.78 -10.76
N VAL A 625 -7.40 -18.02 -9.80
CA VAL A 625 -8.82 -17.96 -9.42
C VAL A 625 -9.33 -16.56 -9.65
N ARG A 626 -10.51 -16.39 -10.25
CA ARG A 626 -11.17 -15.07 -10.43
C ARG A 626 -12.59 -15.11 -9.89
N GLN A 627 -13.05 -14.02 -9.28
CA GLN A 627 -14.46 -13.85 -8.85
C GLN A 627 -15.26 -13.00 -9.83
N HIS A 628 -16.60 -13.12 -9.82
CA HIS A 628 -17.46 -12.40 -10.76
C HIS A 628 -17.57 -10.91 -10.46
N ARG A 629 -17.85 -10.55 -9.20
CA ARG A 629 -18.13 -9.18 -8.80
C ARG A 629 -16.83 -8.39 -8.61
N PRO A 630 -16.64 -7.26 -9.32
CA PRO A 630 -15.53 -6.37 -9.03
C PRO A 630 -15.67 -5.75 -7.64
N TYR A 631 -14.55 -5.59 -6.95
CA TYR A 631 -14.41 -4.83 -5.72
C TYR A 631 -13.58 -3.57 -6.03
N ARG A 632 -14.16 -2.39 -5.77
CA ARG A 632 -13.54 -1.08 -6.10
C ARG A 632 -12.96 -1.02 -7.52
N GLY A 633 -13.73 -1.49 -8.50
CA GLY A 633 -13.35 -1.49 -9.92
C GLY A 633 -12.41 -2.62 -10.35
N ARG A 634 -11.88 -3.43 -9.41
CA ARG A 634 -10.94 -4.52 -9.71
C ARG A 634 -11.57 -5.88 -9.51
N ARG A 635 -11.25 -6.84 -10.38
CA ARG A 635 -11.75 -8.19 -10.25
C ARG A 635 -10.92 -8.97 -9.21
N PRO A 636 -11.53 -9.43 -8.10
CA PRO A 636 -10.79 -10.22 -7.11
C PRO A 636 -10.17 -11.45 -7.75
N THR A 637 -8.86 -11.58 -7.61
CA THR A 637 -8.07 -12.67 -8.22
C THR A 637 -7.09 -13.23 -7.19
N ALA A 638 -6.82 -14.54 -7.26
CA ALA A 638 -5.79 -15.21 -6.48
C ALA A 638 -4.87 -16.04 -7.38
N TRP A 639 -3.59 -16.12 -7.02
CA TRP A 639 -2.57 -16.92 -7.72
C TRP A 639 -1.82 -17.79 -6.71
N SER A 640 -1.79 -19.10 -6.90
CA SER A 640 -0.93 -19.98 -6.10
C SER A 640 0.55 -19.78 -6.46
N SER A 641 1.45 -20.03 -5.51
CA SER A 641 2.83 -20.35 -5.91
C SER A 641 2.85 -21.60 -6.79
N PRO A 642 3.79 -21.72 -7.74
CA PRO A 642 3.89 -22.93 -8.53
C PRO A 642 4.29 -24.16 -7.70
N VAL A 643 3.94 -25.34 -8.21
CA VAL A 643 4.54 -26.61 -7.80
C VAL A 643 5.38 -27.12 -8.96
N TRP A 644 6.64 -27.46 -8.68
CA TRP A 644 7.58 -27.96 -9.69
C TRP A 644 7.53 -29.48 -9.75
N VAL A 645 7.46 -30.05 -10.94
CA VAL A 645 7.45 -31.50 -11.17
C VAL A 645 8.70 -31.88 -11.96
N VAL A 646 9.50 -32.78 -11.40
CA VAL A 646 10.80 -33.18 -11.94
C VAL A 646 10.82 -34.68 -12.22
N GLY A 647 11.06 -35.04 -13.48
CA GLY A 647 11.26 -36.42 -13.91
C GLY A 647 12.54 -37.06 -13.34
N PRO A 648 12.63 -38.39 -13.17
CA PRO A 648 13.76 -39.06 -12.52
C PRO A 648 15.10 -38.93 -13.28
N SER A 649 15.07 -38.60 -14.57
CA SER A 649 16.23 -38.45 -15.45
C SER A 649 16.66 -36.99 -15.66
N ALA A 650 15.92 -36.02 -15.15
CA ALA A 650 16.35 -34.62 -15.10
C ALA A 650 17.40 -34.51 -14.00
N GLY A 651 18.68 -34.60 -14.40
CA GLY A 651 19.83 -34.57 -13.49
C GLY A 651 19.75 -33.40 -12.51
N THR A 652 20.31 -33.61 -11.31
CA THR A 652 20.46 -32.62 -10.24
C THR A 652 21.13 -31.34 -10.75
N ARG A 653 20.34 -30.38 -11.25
CA ARG A 653 20.75 -28.97 -11.29
C ARG A 653 20.45 -28.43 -9.90
N GLY A 654 21.51 -28.02 -9.23
CA GLY A 654 21.58 -27.92 -7.78
C GLY A 654 20.61 -26.90 -7.19
N ASP A 655 19.72 -27.40 -6.34
CA ASP A 655 18.97 -26.61 -5.35
C ASP A 655 18.92 -27.34 -3.98
N ASP A 656 19.64 -28.46 -3.82
CA ASP A 656 19.86 -29.07 -2.51
C ASP A 656 21.12 -28.44 -1.87
N ARG A 657 20.92 -27.31 -1.18
CA ARG A 657 21.64 -26.94 0.06
C ARG A 657 21.03 -25.75 0.76
#